data_AF-A0A017T105-F1
#
_entry.id   AF-A0A017T105-F1
#
_cell.length_a   1.000
_cell.length_b   1.000
_cell.length_c   1.000
_cell.angle_alpha   90.00
_cell.angle_beta   90.00
_cell.angle_gamma   90.00
#
_symmetry.space_group_name_H-M   'P 1'
#
loop_
_entity.id
_entity.type
_entity.pdbx_description
1 polymer ?
#
loop_
_entity_poly.entity_id
_entity_poly.type
_entity_poly.pdbx_seq_one_letter_code
_entity_poly.pdbx_strand_id
1 'polypeptide(L)'
;MPRARLARFARFARFARFARFARSARSARPTHPAHPARPVHLARLAPPTGLLALLTAAGSLVPGDATAAWPPPPSATAADMADPANWPSDPGYGYSDDSDGQWNYYSFLPTPNGSVMPRPEETASGMSIDLAWRHTTGDPRVRIAITDSGIQWDEEDLIEQVWLNHRELASHKPRTANDGPCGGTDDLAGFDCNGDGKLTVSDYRDTPSLTPPEAEGRPRGDRNANGFLDAGDLILHFSDGIDDDQNGYTDDIAGWDFFKDDNDPYDDTRYGHGTSEARHSVAQADNGVGTAGACPDCRFIPMRVGDSFITDASDFAQAVVYATDNGARVVQCALGTINNNSLTQKALDYAYDKGVLVITSMADESSRHHNLPTTSNHTLPVHAIRYDGPSVTSSTTFLDFHPCSNYGGQNFLSASGTGCSSEATGQLSGIAGLLYAAALKQDLPLSPGEAQGLLFITADDINAPESREDGAQYAWSQPGFDQRFGYGRVNANRAVEAVLAERIPPAVDITYPLWFQVLYDDRVDGPVPIRATVSARRATSYDYTVEWAPGVQPLEDAFTAFAQATNVPSTVVSGAEDGILATLELRTVRFDAEEARDPDSPFGENDSAITVRVRAVAHYGGDIGDVPGEMRRTYYLTRDPTLVKGFPIQLGASAEGSPRLADLDGDGVRDLVYATSDGKVEAFRITTAGPQPLPGFPFRTALIDGFADPPPTPTTPSYLAAPAYQSGAVLPDIGREAIVNTPAIDDLDGDGAPEIVISTWPGTVYVIGNDGALAPGWPRRLPEVPSCPLGVGAPPVSTCMSTASRIARGAFASPVLVDLDGDGALDIVQAAFDGNVYAFRATGEDLPGFPVALHYTGPHADAPARNRILTTPAVGDFNDDGIPDLLVGSNEQLGNDGAAGAVYLLDGRGNGAPEGPILPGWPVTLGSLQLFPLVAEGVPNSGAIARFNGTLAAVAHGQASTPLVLPANPGPQPSLTDLPERSLPLRPDGARGLAPASDFGPASTAYRPNSFLPLFAQPSLGDIDQDGTPDIVASGGSLSLAALVQSGARIPGDHHLLAAWSGRTGAMLPGLPVVLEDYTFFNNHAIADLTGDDYPEILTGSGGYFLRAFDGCGREAPGFPKFTGQWITSTPALGDLDGDGLLEVTVGTRDGWLYAWHTQAPTDTIIAWESYHHDNRNTGNLDTPLSQGATRTAATPLTAEMCVVPTPTIPSPLRAAGGCACTLPGHADPRPARPPVLLALATLTAFAARTARARSRRPTR
;
A
#
# COMPACT_ATOMS: atom_id res chain seq x y z
N MET A 1 59.23 -1.06 -13.19
CA MET A 1 59.71 -2.22 -13.99
C MET A 1 59.90 -3.41 -13.05
N PRO A 2 59.74 -4.69 -13.46
CA PRO A 2 59.13 -5.22 -14.69
C PRO A 2 58.04 -6.33 -14.47
N ARG A 3 57.21 -6.57 -15.51
CA ARG A 3 56.67 -7.84 -16.07
C ARG A 3 56.39 -9.08 -15.17
N ALA A 4 55.37 -9.94 -15.40
CA ALA A 4 54.18 -9.96 -16.29
C ALA A 4 53.34 -11.27 -16.10
N ARG A 5 52.13 -11.34 -16.72
CA ARG A 5 51.24 -12.51 -17.05
C ARG A 5 50.27 -12.98 -15.94
N LEU A 6 48.93 -12.95 -16.13
CA LEU A 6 48.02 -13.72 -17.04
C LEU A 6 47.91 -15.23 -16.64
N ALA A 7 46.76 -15.94 -16.60
CA ALA A 7 45.30 -15.70 -16.42
C ALA A 7 44.51 -16.96 -16.90
N ARG A 8 43.28 -17.20 -16.37
CA ARG A 8 42.22 -18.20 -16.79
C ARG A 8 42.54 -19.69 -16.52
N PHE A 9 41.64 -20.56 -16.01
CA PHE A 9 40.18 -20.81 -16.17
C PHE A 9 39.46 -20.92 -14.79
N ALA A 10 38.17 -20.66 -14.51
CA ALA A 10 36.89 -20.56 -15.25
C ALA A 10 35.99 -21.84 -15.29
N ARG A 11 34.93 -21.92 -14.44
CA ARG A 11 33.49 -22.06 -14.83
C ARG A 11 32.51 -22.41 -13.68
N PHE A 12 31.31 -21.80 -13.79
CA PHE A 12 29.93 -22.10 -13.31
C PHE A 12 29.34 -20.86 -12.62
N ALA A 13 28.12 -20.39 -12.88
CA ALA A 13 27.04 -20.86 -13.79
C ALA A 13 26.54 -19.75 -14.76
N ARG A 14 25.66 -20.11 -15.71
CA ARG A 14 25.00 -19.18 -16.65
C ARG A 14 23.89 -19.89 -17.45
N PHE A 15 22.66 -19.37 -17.40
CA PHE A 15 21.60 -19.40 -18.45
C PHE A 15 20.50 -18.42 -17.94
N ALA A 16 19.91 -17.51 -18.71
CA ALA A 16 20.39 -16.89 -19.96
C ALA A 16 19.97 -15.40 -20.08
N ARG A 17 20.80 -14.64 -20.81
CA ARG A 17 20.46 -13.34 -21.46
C ARG A 17 20.23 -13.64 -22.96
N PHE A 18 19.83 -12.68 -23.79
CA PHE A 18 20.70 -11.83 -24.66
C PHE A 18 19.78 -11.13 -25.70
N ALA A 19 20.03 -9.93 -26.26
CA ALA A 19 21.08 -8.91 -26.05
C ALA A 19 20.72 -7.59 -26.80
N ARG A 20 20.90 -6.40 -26.21
CA ARG A 20 22.12 -5.55 -26.19
C ARG A 20 22.70 -5.08 -27.53
N PHE A 21 23.00 -3.77 -27.59
CA PHE A 21 24.37 -3.29 -27.88
C PHE A 21 24.75 -2.03 -27.06
N ALA A 22 26.05 -1.87 -26.78
CA ALA A 22 26.70 -0.75 -26.07
C ALA A 22 28.17 -0.66 -26.60
N ARG A 23 29.00 0.40 -26.47
CA ARG A 23 28.98 1.70 -25.77
C ARG A 23 30.01 2.65 -26.46
N SER A 24 30.10 3.91 -26.01
CA SER A 24 31.07 5.01 -26.30
C SER A 24 32.60 4.67 -26.29
N ALA A 25 33.59 5.51 -26.69
CA ALA A 25 33.74 6.71 -27.56
C ALA A 25 35.23 7.19 -27.64
N ARG A 26 35.58 8.08 -28.61
CA ARG A 26 36.74 9.03 -28.69
C ARG A 26 38.19 8.41 -28.72
N SER A 27 39.25 9.00 -29.32
CA SER A 27 39.49 10.31 -29.98
C SER A 27 40.61 10.26 -31.08
N ALA A 28 40.90 11.43 -31.68
CA ALA A 28 42.09 11.84 -32.47
C ALA A 28 42.09 11.70 -34.02
N ARG A 29 42.21 12.88 -34.67
CA ARG A 29 42.52 13.18 -36.10
C ARG A 29 44.06 13.01 -36.37
N PRO A 30 44.62 13.08 -37.63
CA PRO A 30 44.13 13.85 -38.79
C PRO A 30 44.35 13.34 -40.26
N THR A 31 43.53 13.90 -41.17
CA THR A 31 43.79 14.33 -42.58
C THR A 31 44.35 13.40 -43.69
N HIS A 32 43.50 13.16 -44.72
CA HIS A 32 43.74 13.26 -46.19
C HIS A 32 44.79 12.35 -46.92
N PRO A 33 44.71 12.16 -48.26
CA PRO A 33 43.53 11.85 -49.10
C PRO A 33 43.83 10.82 -50.26
N ALA A 34 42.83 10.63 -51.14
CA ALA A 34 42.94 10.29 -52.58
C ALA A 34 43.06 8.82 -53.10
N HIS A 35 41.98 8.42 -53.80
CA HIS A 35 41.86 7.65 -55.06
C HIS A 35 43.00 7.77 -56.12
N PRO A 36 42.99 7.04 -57.29
CA PRO A 36 42.16 5.89 -57.74
C PRO A 36 42.91 4.74 -58.51
N ALA A 37 42.13 3.74 -58.95
CA ALA A 37 42.21 2.97 -60.23
C ALA A 37 43.43 2.06 -60.62
N ARG A 38 43.11 0.75 -60.77
CA ARG A 38 43.30 -0.22 -61.91
C ARG A 38 44.18 0.16 -63.14
N PRO A 39 44.62 -0.80 -64.01
CA PRO A 39 44.42 -2.27 -64.08
C PRO A 39 45.76 -3.09 -64.20
N VAL A 40 45.85 -4.42 -64.43
CA VAL A 40 45.67 -5.20 -65.71
C VAL A 40 45.60 -6.73 -65.44
N HIS A 41 44.92 -7.46 -66.35
CA HIS A 41 44.68 -8.92 -66.45
C HIS A 41 45.94 -9.83 -66.48
N LEU A 42 45.90 -11.17 -66.30
CA LEU A 42 45.12 -12.28 -66.94
C LEU A 42 45.25 -13.58 -66.07
N ALA A 43 44.57 -14.73 -66.24
CA ALA A 43 43.60 -15.29 -67.22
C ALA A 43 42.78 -16.49 -66.65
N ARG A 44 41.58 -16.76 -67.21
CA ARG A 44 40.87 -18.09 -67.34
C ARG A 44 40.46 -18.85 -66.05
N LEU A 45 39.32 -19.53 -65.95
CA LEU A 45 38.29 -20.00 -66.92
C LEU A 45 36.88 -19.42 -66.63
N ALA A 46 35.94 -19.58 -67.57
CA ALA A 46 34.58 -19.01 -67.54
C ALA A 46 33.49 -20.10 -67.79
N PRO A 47 32.20 -19.84 -67.46
CA PRO A 47 31.11 -20.84 -67.44
C PRO A 47 30.36 -20.95 -68.79
N PRO A 48 29.30 -21.78 -68.87
CA PRO A 48 28.07 -21.28 -69.52
C PRO A 48 26.72 -21.82 -68.99
N THR A 49 25.76 -20.89 -68.87
CA THR A 49 24.32 -20.93 -69.24
C THR A 49 23.50 -22.25 -69.30
N GLY A 50 22.54 -22.38 -68.37
CA GLY A 50 21.08 -22.54 -68.60
C GLY A 50 20.48 -23.70 -69.42
N LEU A 51 19.65 -24.54 -68.78
CA LEU A 51 18.30 -24.91 -69.26
C LEU A 51 17.42 -25.62 -68.18
N LEU A 52 16.10 -25.45 -68.31
CA LEU A 52 14.94 -26.26 -67.88
C LEU A 52 15.09 -27.47 -66.90
N ALA A 53 14.36 -27.36 -65.77
CA ALA A 53 13.15 -28.14 -65.41
C ALA A 53 13.14 -29.67 -65.08
N LEU A 54 12.24 -30.00 -64.12
CA LEU A 54 11.52 -31.27 -63.85
C LEU A 54 12.09 -32.34 -62.87
N LEU A 55 11.51 -32.31 -61.65
CA LEU A 55 10.72 -33.38 -61.00
C LEU A 55 11.33 -34.50 -60.10
N THR A 56 10.51 -34.79 -59.07
CA THR A 56 10.44 -35.92 -58.12
C THR A 56 11.42 -35.88 -56.93
N ALA A 57 11.01 -36.11 -55.68
CA ALA A 57 9.67 -36.41 -55.12
C ALA A 57 9.43 -35.70 -53.77
N ALA A 58 8.15 -35.50 -53.43
CA ALA A 58 7.71 -34.83 -52.20
C ALA A 58 7.74 -35.75 -50.97
N GLY A 59 7.79 -35.13 -49.79
CA GLY A 59 7.79 -35.80 -48.48
C GLY A 59 7.80 -34.76 -47.36
N SER A 60 6.73 -33.97 -47.27
CA SER A 60 6.55 -32.91 -46.29
C SER A 60 6.38 -33.44 -44.87
N LEU A 61 7.13 -32.86 -43.93
CA LEU A 61 6.78 -32.76 -42.51
C LEU A 61 7.01 -31.31 -42.07
N VAL A 62 6.17 -30.43 -42.62
CA VAL A 62 5.70 -29.26 -41.87
C VAL A 62 4.82 -29.83 -40.75
N PRO A 63 5.04 -29.52 -39.46
CA PRO A 63 4.00 -29.68 -38.46
C PRO A 63 2.85 -28.78 -38.94
N GLY A 64 1.77 -29.39 -39.43
CA GLY A 64 0.73 -28.66 -40.12
C GLY A 64 0.07 -27.65 -39.19
N ASP A 65 -0.50 -26.60 -39.79
CA ASP A 65 -1.33 -25.60 -39.13
C ASP A 65 -2.57 -26.29 -38.50
N ALA A 66 -2.39 -26.82 -37.30
CA ALA A 66 -3.47 -27.05 -36.37
C ALA A 66 -3.68 -25.73 -35.65
N THR A 67 -4.47 -24.84 -36.28
CA THR A 67 -5.12 -23.76 -35.54
C THR A 67 -5.85 -24.42 -34.38
N ALA A 68 -5.54 -24.01 -33.15
CA ALA A 68 -6.21 -24.55 -31.98
C ALA A 68 -7.73 -24.30 -32.10
N ALA A 69 -8.53 -25.17 -31.50
CA ALA A 69 -9.98 -25.00 -31.48
C ALA A 69 -10.39 -23.99 -30.38
N TRP A 70 -9.81 -22.79 -30.45
CA TRP A 70 -10.09 -21.67 -29.55
C TRP A 70 -10.98 -20.62 -30.28
N PRO A 71 -11.96 -20.00 -29.60
CA PRO A 71 -12.43 -20.35 -28.26
C PRO A 71 -13.09 -21.76 -28.23
N PRO A 72 -13.04 -22.45 -27.07
CA PRO A 72 -13.61 -23.80 -26.94
C PRO A 72 -15.07 -23.92 -27.39
N PRO A 73 -15.48 -25.06 -27.98
CA PRO A 73 -16.89 -25.28 -28.32
C PRO A 73 -17.75 -25.39 -27.04
N PRO A 74 -19.03 -24.96 -27.03
CA PRO A 74 -19.89 -24.99 -25.83
C PRO A 74 -20.09 -26.37 -25.16
N SER A 75 -19.73 -27.46 -25.85
CA SER A 75 -19.75 -28.82 -25.31
C SER A 75 -18.44 -29.25 -24.63
N ALA A 76 -17.43 -28.39 -24.58
CA ALA A 76 -16.11 -28.68 -24.02
C ALA A 76 -16.17 -29.01 -22.52
N THR A 77 -15.34 -29.96 -22.12
CA THR A 77 -15.14 -30.43 -20.75
C THR A 77 -13.72 -30.11 -20.26
N ALA A 78 -13.49 -30.17 -18.94
CA ALA A 78 -12.14 -30.02 -18.38
C ALA A 78 -11.12 -31.02 -18.97
N ALA A 79 -11.57 -32.21 -19.40
CA ALA A 79 -10.72 -33.19 -20.08
C ALA A 79 -10.32 -32.76 -21.51
N ASP A 80 -11.17 -31.98 -22.18
CA ASP A 80 -10.84 -31.37 -23.47
C ASP A 80 -9.89 -30.17 -23.26
N MET A 81 -10.07 -29.39 -22.18
CA MET A 81 -9.17 -28.28 -21.85
C MET A 81 -7.75 -28.73 -21.47
N ALA A 82 -7.58 -29.99 -21.03
CA ALA A 82 -6.27 -30.58 -20.82
C ALA A 82 -5.50 -30.92 -22.13
N ASP A 83 -6.15 -30.86 -23.31
CA ASP A 83 -5.50 -31.05 -24.61
C ASP A 83 -5.00 -29.71 -25.17
N PRO A 84 -3.68 -29.54 -25.42
CA PRO A 84 -3.12 -28.33 -26.01
C PRO A 84 -3.72 -27.92 -27.37
N ALA A 85 -4.41 -28.82 -28.07
CA ALA A 85 -5.15 -28.48 -29.28
C ALA A 85 -6.34 -27.52 -29.07
N ASN A 86 -6.73 -27.24 -27.81
CA ASN A 86 -7.82 -26.32 -27.45
C ASN A 86 -7.34 -25.04 -26.74
N TRP A 87 -6.02 -24.84 -26.59
CA TRP A 87 -5.44 -23.66 -25.94
C TRP A 87 -5.31 -22.49 -26.94
N PRO A 88 -5.39 -21.22 -26.48
CA PRO A 88 -5.02 -20.09 -27.34
C PRO A 88 -3.55 -20.21 -27.78
N SER A 89 -3.18 -19.62 -28.91
CA SER A 89 -1.82 -19.71 -29.48
C SER A 89 -0.73 -18.95 -28.72
N ASP A 90 -1.11 -18.23 -27.66
CA ASP A 90 -0.28 -17.39 -26.80
C ASP A 90 0.88 -18.17 -26.17
N PRO A 91 2.14 -17.75 -26.35
CA PRO A 91 3.31 -18.52 -25.90
C PRO A 91 3.41 -18.64 -24.38
N GLY A 92 2.79 -17.74 -23.62
CA GLY A 92 2.73 -17.79 -22.16
C GLY A 92 1.57 -18.63 -21.58
N TYR A 93 0.56 -18.99 -22.38
CA TYR A 93 -0.59 -19.74 -21.86
C TYR A 93 -0.21 -21.16 -21.44
N GLY A 94 0.48 -21.92 -22.31
CA GLY A 94 0.73 -23.34 -22.11
C GLY A 94 1.88 -23.69 -21.13
N TYR A 95 1.67 -24.72 -20.30
CA TYR A 95 2.68 -25.25 -19.38
C TYR A 95 3.64 -26.28 -20.03
N SER A 96 4.83 -26.45 -19.46
CA SER A 96 5.87 -27.40 -19.87
C SER A 96 6.79 -27.79 -18.70
N ASP A 97 7.88 -28.53 -18.94
CA ASP A 97 8.91 -28.79 -17.92
C ASP A 97 9.71 -27.54 -17.51
N ASP A 98 9.74 -26.50 -18.37
CA ASP A 98 10.54 -25.26 -18.20
C ASP A 98 9.66 -23.98 -18.04
N SER A 99 8.32 -24.12 -17.99
CA SER A 99 7.36 -23.01 -17.85
C SER A 99 6.08 -23.49 -17.17
N ASP A 100 5.58 -22.74 -16.17
CA ASP A 100 4.36 -23.08 -15.44
C ASP A 100 3.07 -22.78 -16.22
N GLY A 101 3.15 -21.93 -17.25
CA GLY A 101 1.99 -21.45 -18.02
C GLY A 101 0.97 -20.71 -17.16
N GLN A 102 -0.23 -20.50 -17.69
CA GLN A 102 -1.36 -19.89 -16.98
C GLN A 102 -2.15 -20.94 -16.17
N TRP A 103 -1.46 -21.65 -15.29
CA TRP A 103 -2.02 -22.70 -14.43
C TRP A 103 -3.24 -22.25 -13.61
N ASN A 104 -3.29 -20.96 -13.29
CA ASN A 104 -4.37 -20.30 -12.56
C ASN A 104 -5.66 -20.14 -13.38
N TYR A 105 -5.65 -20.43 -14.68
CA TYR A 105 -6.83 -20.39 -15.55
C TYR A 105 -7.46 -21.77 -15.72
N TYR A 106 -6.70 -22.84 -15.55
CA TYR A 106 -7.09 -24.19 -15.97
C TYR A 106 -8.18 -24.82 -15.09
N SER A 107 -9.12 -25.51 -15.72
CA SER A 107 -10.17 -26.36 -15.15
C SER A 107 -9.75 -27.79 -14.86
N PHE A 108 -8.47 -28.11 -15.08
CA PHE A 108 -7.85 -29.42 -14.92
C PHE A 108 -6.56 -29.31 -14.10
N LEU A 109 -5.98 -30.45 -13.71
CA LEU A 109 -4.66 -30.49 -13.07
C LEU A 109 -3.55 -30.74 -14.12
N PRO A 110 -2.49 -29.90 -14.19
CA PRO A 110 -1.29 -30.18 -14.98
C PRO A 110 -0.75 -31.57 -14.69
N THR A 111 -0.27 -32.29 -15.72
CA THR A 111 0.14 -33.69 -15.58
C THR A 111 1.31 -33.82 -14.58
N PRO A 112 1.13 -34.45 -13.41
CA PRO A 112 2.19 -34.50 -12.41
C PRO A 112 3.36 -35.38 -12.88
N ASN A 113 4.59 -35.04 -12.46
CA ASN A 113 5.79 -35.81 -12.78
C ASN A 113 5.90 -37.13 -11.95
N GLY A 114 4.86 -37.96 -12.00
CA GLY A 114 4.79 -39.38 -11.59
C GLY A 114 5.09 -39.71 -10.12
N SER A 115 5.28 -38.71 -9.26
CA SER A 115 5.83 -38.85 -7.91
C SER A 115 5.11 -38.03 -6.84
N VAL A 116 4.23 -37.13 -7.26
CA VAL A 116 3.35 -36.29 -6.44
C VAL A 116 1.95 -36.38 -7.06
N MET A 117 0.92 -36.40 -6.22
CA MET A 117 -0.49 -36.30 -6.63
C MET A 117 -1.12 -35.17 -5.82
N PRO A 118 -1.82 -34.21 -6.45
CA PRO A 118 -2.62 -33.23 -5.73
C PRO A 118 -3.67 -33.88 -4.84
N ARG A 119 -4.20 -33.11 -3.88
CA ARG A 119 -5.23 -33.59 -2.95
C ARG A 119 -6.46 -34.11 -3.72
N PRO A 120 -7.11 -35.22 -3.29
CA PRO A 120 -8.22 -35.84 -4.02
C PRO A 120 -9.42 -34.92 -4.30
N GLU A 121 -9.61 -33.91 -3.47
CA GLU A 121 -10.61 -32.85 -3.54
C GLU A 121 -10.24 -31.72 -4.54
N GLU A 122 -8.97 -31.58 -4.91
CA GLU A 122 -8.54 -30.63 -5.95
C GLU A 122 -8.79 -31.23 -7.34
N THR A 123 -9.72 -30.65 -8.11
CA THR A 123 -10.03 -31.10 -9.48
C THR A 123 -9.43 -30.21 -10.58
N ALA A 124 -8.97 -29.01 -10.22
CA ALA A 124 -8.48 -27.98 -11.14
C ALA A 124 -7.35 -27.18 -10.46
N SER A 125 -6.28 -26.88 -11.19
CA SER A 125 -5.20 -26.01 -10.68
C SER A 125 -5.65 -24.55 -10.56
N GLY A 126 -6.55 -24.10 -11.44
CA GLY A 126 -6.97 -22.71 -11.54
C GLY A 126 -8.46 -22.46 -11.31
N MET A 127 -8.85 -21.23 -11.61
CA MET A 127 -10.20 -20.67 -11.43
C MET A 127 -11.21 -21.11 -12.51
N SER A 128 -10.85 -22.09 -13.35
CA SER A 128 -11.67 -22.61 -14.46
C SER A 128 -12.13 -21.54 -15.45
N ILE A 129 -11.24 -20.60 -15.79
CA ILE A 129 -11.45 -19.53 -16.78
C ILE A 129 -11.49 -20.13 -18.19
N ASP A 130 -10.58 -21.07 -18.48
CA ASP A 130 -10.51 -21.85 -19.73
C ASP A 130 -11.86 -22.45 -20.15
N LEU A 131 -12.59 -23.00 -19.17
CA LEU A 131 -13.88 -23.65 -19.36
C LEU A 131 -15.02 -22.65 -19.42
N ALA A 132 -14.88 -21.46 -18.83
CA ALA A 132 -15.84 -20.37 -18.97
C ALA A 132 -15.86 -19.80 -20.40
N TRP A 133 -14.70 -19.76 -21.08
CA TRP A 133 -14.57 -19.27 -22.45
C TRP A 133 -15.43 -20.03 -23.49
N ARG A 134 -15.84 -21.27 -23.20
CA ARG A 134 -16.79 -22.01 -24.06
C ARG A 134 -18.19 -21.36 -24.13
N HIS A 135 -18.51 -20.46 -23.20
CA HIS A 135 -19.77 -19.73 -23.10
C HIS A 135 -19.64 -18.27 -23.54
N THR A 136 -18.55 -17.61 -23.13
CA THR A 136 -18.16 -16.24 -23.50
C THR A 136 -16.68 -16.00 -23.20
N THR A 137 -15.98 -15.32 -24.12
CA THR A 137 -14.63 -14.74 -23.96
C THR A 137 -14.68 -13.27 -23.50
N GLY A 138 -15.87 -12.72 -23.30
CA GLY A 138 -16.13 -11.30 -23.07
C GLY A 138 -17.16 -10.71 -24.03
N ASP A 139 -17.28 -9.38 -23.98
CA ASP A 139 -18.06 -8.54 -24.89
C ASP A 139 -17.46 -7.13 -24.87
N PRO A 140 -17.20 -6.47 -26.01
CA PRO A 140 -16.51 -5.17 -26.04
C PRO A 140 -17.31 -4.02 -25.43
N ARG A 141 -18.60 -4.24 -25.07
CA ARG A 141 -19.42 -3.30 -24.29
C ARG A 141 -19.16 -3.42 -22.77
N VAL A 142 -18.47 -4.46 -22.32
CA VAL A 142 -18.01 -4.60 -20.94
C VAL A 142 -16.64 -3.93 -20.82
N ARG A 143 -16.59 -2.85 -20.03
CA ARG A 143 -15.39 -2.06 -19.77
C ARG A 143 -14.91 -2.31 -18.34
N ILE A 144 -13.64 -2.65 -18.19
CA ILE A 144 -12.93 -2.76 -16.91
C ILE A 144 -12.07 -1.52 -16.75
N ALA A 145 -12.38 -0.68 -15.78
CA ALA A 145 -11.61 0.55 -15.55
C ALA A 145 -10.48 0.24 -14.57
N ILE A 146 -9.24 0.56 -14.93
CA ILE A 146 -8.04 0.17 -14.18
C ILE A 146 -7.46 1.42 -13.51
N THR A 147 -7.61 1.52 -12.18
CA THR A 147 -6.96 2.56 -11.37
C THR A 147 -5.58 2.06 -10.95
N ASP A 148 -4.51 2.67 -11.45
CA ASP A 148 -3.13 2.23 -11.15
C ASP A 148 -2.08 3.33 -11.47
N SER A 149 -0.82 2.95 -11.64
CA SER A 149 0.32 3.82 -12.05
C SER A 149 0.28 4.31 -13.50
N GLY A 150 -0.82 4.09 -14.23
CA GLY A 150 -0.92 4.29 -15.68
C GLY A 150 -0.49 3.08 -16.51
N ILE A 151 -0.42 3.27 -17.83
CA ILE A 151 -0.16 2.21 -18.82
C ILE A 151 1.09 2.51 -19.65
N GLN A 152 1.81 1.45 -20.03
CA GLN A 152 2.90 1.51 -21.00
C GLN A 152 2.32 1.27 -22.41
N TRP A 153 2.25 2.33 -23.22
CA TRP A 153 1.64 2.29 -24.56
C TRP A 153 2.32 1.33 -25.56
N ASP A 154 3.54 0.87 -25.26
CA ASP A 154 4.31 -0.14 -26.01
C ASP A 154 4.07 -1.60 -25.58
N GLU A 155 3.05 -1.89 -24.77
CA GLU A 155 2.62 -3.27 -24.47
C GLU A 155 1.75 -3.83 -25.61
N GLU A 156 2.39 -4.59 -26.51
CA GLU A 156 1.79 -5.19 -27.72
C GLU A 156 0.49 -5.97 -27.44
N ASP A 157 0.39 -6.62 -26.28
CA ASP A 157 -0.76 -7.45 -25.88
C ASP A 157 -2.01 -6.65 -25.43
N LEU A 158 -1.86 -5.32 -25.28
CA LEU A 158 -2.90 -4.41 -24.78
C LEU A 158 -3.31 -3.30 -25.76
N ILE A 159 -2.48 -2.97 -26.77
CA ILE A 159 -2.75 -1.88 -27.72
C ILE A 159 -4.17 -1.96 -28.30
N GLU A 160 -4.58 -3.16 -28.71
CA GLU A 160 -5.88 -3.37 -29.34
C GLU A 160 -7.03 -3.47 -28.33
N GLN A 161 -6.81 -3.35 -27.02
CA GLN A 161 -7.81 -3.51 -25.94
C GLN A 161 -8.21 -2.22 -25.23
N VAL A 162 -7.41 -1.15 -25.37
CA VAL A 162 -7.71 0.18 -24.80
C VAL A 162 -9.07 0.66 -25.30
N TRP A 163 -9.94 1.11 -24.40
CA TRP A 163 -11.18 1.79 -24.77
C TRP A 163 -10.85 3.19 -25.29
N LEU A 164 -11.31 3.49 -26.51
CA LEU A 164 -11.20 4.82 -27.10
C LEU A 164 -12.53 5.57 -26.95
N ASN A 165 -12.50 6.82 -26.50
CA ASN A 165 -13.69 7.67 -26.45
C ASN A 165 -14.08 8.13 -27.87
N HIS A 166 -14.98 7.37 -28.49
CA HIS A 166 -15.60 7.67 -29.78
C HIS A 166 -16.30 9.05 -29.86
N ARG A 167 -16.52 9.72 -28.73
CA ARG A 167 -17.17 11.04 -28.69
C ARG A 167 -16.17 12.17 -28.90
N GLU A 168 -15.05 12.18 -28.17
CA GLU A 168 -13.90 13.07 -28.48
C GLU A 168 -13.37 12.81 -29.89
N LEU A 169 -13.33 11.53 -30.31
CA LEU A 169 -12.92 11.16 -31.67
C LEU A 169 -14.00 11.41 -32.75
N ALA A 170 -15.15 12.02 -32.44
CA ALA A 170 -16.26 12.19 -33.40
C ALA A 170 -15.93 13.16 -34.55
N SER A 171 -15.09 14.17 -34.28
CA SER A 171 -14.48 15.09 -35.24
C SER A 171 -13.33 14.42 -36.02
N HIS A 172 -12.72 13.39 -35.43
CA HIS A 172 -11.49 12.72 -35.85
C HIS A 172 -11.68 11.26 -36.30
N LYS A 173 -12.82 10.94 -36.93
CA LYS A 173 -13.12 9.57 -37.40
C LYS A 173 -12.05 9.00 -38.35
N PRO A 174 -11.68 7.72 -38.17
CA PRO A 174 -10.63 7.06 -38.96
C PRO A 174 -11.02 6.94 -40.44
N ARG A 175 -10.02 6.68 -41.29
CA ARG A 175 -10.17 6.64 -42.74
C ARG A 175 -9.51 5.41 -43.32
N THR A 176 -10.19 4.82 -44.30
CA THR A 176 -9.60 3.78 -45.15
C THR A 176 -8.39 4.33 -45.92
N ALA A 177 -7.49 3.45 -46.38
CA ALA A 177 -6.29 3.83 -47.15
C ALA A 177 -6.54 4.66 -48.43
N ASN A 178 -7.79 4.75 -48.91
CA ASN A 178 -8.22 5.58 -50.04
C ASN A 178 -8.90 6.90 -49.62
N ASP A 179 -8.78 7.31 -48.35
CA ASP A 179 -9.45 8.46 -47.72
C ASP A 179 -11.00 8.36 -47.67
N GLY A 180 -11.54 7.15 -47.88
CA GLY A 180 -12.96 6.86 -47.76
C GLY A 180 -13.41 6.68 -46.30
N PRO A 181 -14.69 6.95 -45.98
CA PRO A 181 -15.25 6.73 -44.64
C PRO A 181 -15.30 5.24 -44.30
N CYS A 182 -15.22 4.93 -43.01
CA CYS A 182 -15.30 3.58 -42.48
C CYS A 182 -16.74 3.10 -42.22
N GLY A 183 -16.88 1.84 -41.80
CA GLY A 183 -18.15 1.12 -41.59
C GLY A 183 -18.74 1.31 -40.19
N GLY A 184 -19.16 0.22 -39.55
CA GLY A 184 -19.78 0.23 -38.22
C GLY A 184 -21.26 0.60 -38.16
N THR A 185 -21.85 0.39 -36.98
CA THR A 185 -23.26 0.68 -36.66
C THR A 185 -23.37 1.41 -35.32
N ASP A 186 -24.50 2.08 -35.09
CA ASP A 186 -24.81 2.81 -33.86
C ASP A 186 -23.66 3.76 -33.46
N ASP A 187 -23.15 3.69 -32.23
CA ASP A 187 -22.06 4.55 -31.73
C ASP A 187 -20.74 4.39 -32.55
N LEU A 188 -20.55 3.23 -33.19
CA LEU A 188 -19.39 2.93 -34.03
C LEU A 188 -19.57 3.35 -35.51
N ALA A 189 -20.67 4.03 -35.86
CA ALA A 189 -20.94 4.43 -37.25
C ALA A 189 -19.89 5.43 -37.77
N GLY A 190 -19.09 4.98 -38.74
CA GLY A 190 -17.95 5.69 -39.32
C GLY A 190 -16.61 5.45 -38.64
N PHE A 191 -16.55 4.55 -37.63
CA PHE A 191 -15.33 4.22 -36.87
C PHE A 191 -14.73 2.87 -37.25
N ASP A 192 -15.56 1.82 -37.32
CA ASP A 192 -15.13 0.45 -37.62
C ASP A 192 -14.68 0.33 -39.09
N CYS A 193 -13.36 0.36 -39.31
CA CYS A 193 -12.71 0.32 -40.62
C CYS A 193 -12.38 -1.12 -41.05
N ASN A 194 -12.13 -2.02 -40.09
CA ASN A 194 -11.71 -3.39 -40.35
C ASN A 194 -12.90 -4.38 -40.49
N GLY A 195 -14.08 -4.02 -39.98
CA GLY A 195 -15.32 -4.79 -39.98
C GLY A 195 -15.52 -5.73 -38.78
N ASP A 196 -14.78 -5.56 -37.68
CA ASP A 196 -14.80 -6.44 -36.50
C ASP A 196 -15.82 -6.05 -35.42
N GLY A 197 -16.42 -4.85 -35.53
CA GLY A 197 -17.43 -4.35 -34.59
C GLY A 197 -16.86 -3.80 -33.28
N LYS A 198 -15.55 -3.52 -33.21
CA LYS A 198 -14.87 -2.79 -32.14
C LYS A 198 -14.49 -1.39 -32.66
N LEU A 199 -13.94 -0.54 -31.78
CA LEU A 199 -13.18 0.64 -32.16
C LEU A 199 -11.83 0.52 -31.49
N THR A 200 -10.78 0.37 -32.29
CA THR A 200 -9.43 0.14 -31.81
C THR A 200 -8.40 0.99 -32.57
N VAL A 201 -7.15 0.92 -32.16
CA VAL A 201 -6.06 1.62 -32.84
C VAL A 201 -5.83 1.06 -34.26
N SER A 202 -6.11 -0.23 -34.50
CA SER A 202 -6.08 -0.82 -35.85
C SER A 202 -7.04 -0.17 -36.86
N ASP A 203 -8.15 0.43 -36.43
CA ASP A 203 -9.02 1.20 -37.34
C ASP A 203 -8.32 2.45 -37.87
N TYR A 204 -7.51 3.09 -37.03
CA TYR A 204 -6.77 4.29 -37.37
C TYR A 204 -5.57 4.04 -38.29
N ARG A 205 -4.99 2.83 -38.30
CA ARG A 205 -3.74 2.47 -39.00
C ARG A 205 -3.63 2.97 -40.44
N ASP A 206 -4.71 2.90 -41.22
CA ASP A 206 -4.70 3.25 -42.64
C ASP A 206 -5.04 4.74 -42.90
N THR A 207 -5.33 5.52 -41.85
CA THR A 207 -5.79 6.90 -41.91
C THR A 207 -4.72 7.83 -42.52
N PRO A 208 -4.95 8.47 -43.68
CA PRO A 208 -3.90 9.21 -44.38
C PRO A 208 -3.38 10.46 -43.67
N SER A 209 -4.14 11.04 -42.73
CA SER A 209 -3.77 12.25 -41.99
C SER A 209 -2.78 12.01 -40.84
N LEU A 210 -2.65 10.77 -40.35
CA LEU A 210 -1.75 10.46 -39.24
C LEU A 210 -0.31 10.87 -39.54
N THR A 211 0.31 11.50 -38.56
CA THR A 211 1.71 11.95 -38.60
C THR A 211 2.47 11.29 -37.45
N PRO A 212 3.67 10.72 -37.70
CA PRO A 212 4.44 10.73 -38.94
C PRO A 212 3.82 9.94 -40.10
N PRO A 213 4.13 10.31 -41.36
CA PRO A 213 3.95 9.39 -42.47
C PRO A 213 4.96 8.24 -42.37
N GLU A 214 4.52 7.04 -42.75
CA GLU A 214 5.31 5.79 -42.87
C GLU A 214 6.71 5.96 -43.52
N ALA A 215 6.87 6.95 -44.39
CA ALA A 215 8.13 7.30 -45.04
C ALA A 215 9.25 7.76 -44.08
N GLU A 216 8.95 8.05 -42.81
CA GLU A 216 9.94 8.40 -41.78
C GLU A 216 10.69 7.18 -41.19
N GLY A 217 10.31 5.94 -41.55
CA GLY A 217 11.00 4.72 -41.12
C GLY A 217 10.55 4.17 -39.77
N ARG A 218 9.38 4.60 -39.31
CA ARG A 218 8.58 4.11 -38.18
C ARG A 218 7.15 3.85 -38.67
N PRO A 219 6.27 3.12 -37.94
CA PRO A 219 4.88 2.95 -38.34
C PRO A 219 4.19 4.29 -38.64
N ARG A 220 3.15 4.24 -39.47
CA ARG A 220 2.33 5.44 -39.74
C ARG A 220 1.62 5.84 -38.46
N GLY A 221 1.75 7.10 -38.08
CA GLY A 221 1.13 7.65 -36.87
C GLY A 221 1.91 7.41 -35.57
N ASP A 222 2.94 6.55 -35.55
CA ASP A 222 3.89 6.37 -34.43
C ASP A 222 4.58 7.70 -34.10
N ARG A 223 3.95 8.52 -33.26
CA ARG A 223 4.35 9.88 -32.94
C ARG A 223 5.25 9.90 -31.72
N ASN A 224 5.02 9.02 -30.75
CA ASN A 224 5.87 8.88 -29.57
C ASN A 224 7.22 8.17 -29.86
N ALA A 225 7.35 7.50 -31.01
CA ALA A 225 8.53 6.76 -31.48
C ALA A 225 8.87 5.48 -30.68
N ASN A 226 7.88 4.83 -30.06
CA ASN A 226 8.05 3.56 -29.35
C ASN A 226 8.11 2.33 -30.28
N GLY A 227 7.68 2.48 -31.54
CA GLY A 227 7.69 1.42 -32.56
C GLY A 227 6.33 0.80 -32.89
N PHE A 228 5.25 1.27 -32.26
CA PHE A 228 3.87 0.86 -32.51
C PHE A 228 3.03 2.05 -33.01
N LEU A 229 1.79 1.78 -33.41
CA LEU A 229 0.74 2.81 -33.41
C LEU A 229 -0.16 2.46 -32.23
N ASP A 230 -0.29 3.37 -31.27
CA ASP A 230 -1.00 3.12 -30.01
C ASP A 230 -2.00 4.23 -29.65
N ALA A 231 -2.64 4.12 -28.47
CA ALA A 231 -3.62 5.09 -28.01
C ALA A 231 -2.99 6.45 -27.62
N GLY A 232 -1.75 6.45 -27.10
CA GLY A 232 -0.97 7.66 -26.83
C GLY A 232 -0.63 8.43 -28.10
N ASP A 233 -0.42 7.75 -29.22
CA ASP A 233 -0.29 8.41 -30.53
C ASP A 233 -1.59 9.11 -30.97
N LEU A 234 -2.75 8.51 -30.69
CA LEU A 234 -4.05 9.12 -30.99
C LEU A 234 -4.26 10.36 -30.11
N ILE A 235 -3.97 10.29 -28.81
CA ILE A 235 -3.95 11.44 -27.88
C ILE A 235 -3.05 12.54 -28.45
N LEU A 236 -1.78 12.23 -28.72
CA LEU A 236 -0.80 13.19 -29.24
C LEU A 236 -1.24 13.80 -30.59
N HIS A 237 -1.94 13.06 -31.44
CA HIS A 237 -2.35 13.53 -32.77
C HIS A 237 -3.65 14.33 -32.78
N PHE A 238 -4.63 13.98 -31.95
CA PHE A 238 -5.99 14.51 -32.02
C PHE A 238 -6.39 15.47 -30.90
N SER A 239 -5.65 15.54 -29.77
CA SER A 239 -5.98 16.51 -28.72
C SER A 239 -5.96 17.95 -29.25
N ASP A 240 -7.08 18.67 -29.17
CA ASP A 240 -7.22 20.04 -29.68
C ASP A 240 -7.62 21.09 -28.62
N GLY A 241 -7.85 20.64 -27.38
CA GLY A 241 -8.20 21.45 -26.23
C GLY A 241 -9.72 21.67 -26.07
N ILE A 242 -10.55 20.83 -26.68
CA ILE A 242 -12.01 20.88 -26.61
C ILE A 242 -12.54 19.60 -25.95
N ASP A 243 -13.35 19.77 -24.92
CA ASP A 243 -14.25 18.73 -24.38
C ASP A 243 -15.45 18.60 -25.35
N ASP A 244 -15.32 17.71 -26.33
CA ASP A 244 -16.24 17.54 -27.46
C ASP A 244 -17.54 16.81 -26.99
N ASP A 245 -17.42 15.92 -25.99
CA ASP A 245 -18.52 15.17 -25.40
C ASP A 245 -19.21 15.81 -24.17
N GLN A 246 -18.58 16.84 -23.59
CA GLN A 246 -19.04 17.66 -22.46
C GLN A 246 -19.13 16.92 -21.13
N ASN A 247 -18.25 15.93 -20.91
CA ASN A 247 -18.16 15.19 -19.65
C ASN A 247 -17.28 15.88 -18.58
N GLY A 248 -16.54 16.94 -18.92
CA GLY A 248 -15.65 17.67 -18.03
C GLY A 248 -14.17 17.30 -18.11
N TYR A 249 -13.81 16.36 -18.98
CA TYR A 249 -12.46 15.81 -19.16
C TYR A 249 -12.01 16.04 -20.60
N THR A 250 -11.37 17.19 -20.84
CA THR A 250 -10.95 17.65 -22.18
C THR A 250 -10.00 16.66 -22.87
N ASP A 251 -10.36 16.24 -24.08
CA ASP A 251 -9.59 15.32 -24.92
C ASP A 251 -9.37 13.93 -24.27
N ASP A 252 -10.33 13.38 -23.49
CA ASP A 252 -10.25 12.07 -22.78
C ASP A 252 -10.25 10.81 -23.69
N ILE A 253 -9.69 10.96 -24.89
CA ILE A 253 -9.59 10.02 -26.01
C ILE A 253 -9.30 8.57 -25.60
N ALA A 254 -8.47 8.35 -24.58
CA ALA A 254 -8.11 7.03 -24.11
C ALA A 254 -7.85 6.98 -22.59
N GLY A 255 -8.77 7.51 -21.79
CA GLY A 255 -8.65 7.52 -20.32
C GLY A 255 -8.15 8.85 -19.75
N TRP A 256 -7.67 8.84 -18.51
CA TRP A 256 -7.32 10.07 -17.78
C TRP A 256 -6.22 9.88 -16.72
N ASP A 257 -5.33 10.86 -16.57
CA ASP A 257 -4.33 10.97 -15.50
C ASP A 257 -4.84 11.91 -14.38
N PHE A 258 -5.30 11.34 -13.28
CA PHE A 258 -5.70 12.04 -12.05
C PHE A 258 -4.51 12.42 -11.16
N PHE A 259 -3.32 11.85 -11.40
CA PHE A 259 -2.10 12.23 -10.68
C PHE A 259 -1.45 13.50 -11.27
N LYS A 260 -1.83 13.88 -12.50
CA LYS A 260 -1.34 15.07 -13.22
C LYS A 260 -2.42 15.99 -13.77
N ASP A 261 -3.69 15.63 -13.59
CA ASP A 261 -4.87 16.36 -14.08
C ASP A 261 -4.91 16.54 -15.61
N ASP A 262 -4.51 15.51 -16.38
CA ASP A 262 -4.45 15.55 -17.86
C ASP A 262 -4.95 14.27 -18.55
N ASN A 263 -4.93 14.28 -19.89
CA ASN A 263 -5.54 13.25 -20.73
C ASN A 263 -4.60 12.11 -21.19
N ASP A 264 -3.37 12.01 -20.69
CA ASP A 264 -2.41 10.95 -21.04
C ASP A 264 -2.08 10.06 -19.83
N PRO A 265 -2.86 8.99 -19.55
CA PRO A 265 -2.61 8.04 -18.45
C PRO A 265 -1.36 7.15 -18.65
N TYR A 266 -0.30 7.68 -19.25
CA TYR A 266 0.96 7.01 -19.49
C TYR A 266 1.76 6.81 -18.20
N ASP A 267 2.29 5.60 -18.02
CA ASP A 267 3.28 5.28 -16.99
C ASP A 267 4.66 5.85 -17.36
N ASP A 268 4.81 7.16 -17.20
CA ASP A 268 6.05 7.91 -17.49
C ASP A 268 7.25 7.50 -16.61
N THR A 269 7.01 6.82 -15.48
CA THR A 269 8.05 6.26 -14.61
C THR A 269 8.51 4.87 -15.03
N ARG A 270 7.72 4.18 -15.87
CA ARG A 270 7.88 2.78 -16.28
C ARG A 270 7.82 1.80 -15.10
N TYR A 271 6.95 2.06 -14.14
CA TYR A 271 6.68 1.18 -13.01
C TYR A 271 6.06 -0.17 -13.43
N GLY A 272 5.14 -0.14 -14.41
CA GLY A 272 4.62 -1.32 -15.11
C GLY A 272 3.52 -2.11 -14.39
N HIS A 273 3.10 -1.69 -13.20
CA HIS A 273 2.09 -2.38 -12.41
C HIS A 273 0.73 -2.39 -13.11
N GLY A 274 0.15 -1.23 -13.41
CA GLY A 274 -1.12 -1.12 -14.15
C GLY A 274 -1.12 -1.82 -15.51
N THR A 275 0.03 -1.85 -16.19
CA THR A 275 0.19 -2.63 -17.43
C THR A 275 0.09 -4.13 -17.17
N SER A 276 0.70 -4.64 -16.10
CA SER A 276 0.57 -6.06 -15.74
C SER A 276 -0.85 -6.42 -15.33
N GLU A 277 -1.50 -5.57 -14.55
CA GLU A 277 -2.88 -5.80 -14.08
C GLU A 277 -3.92 -5.66 -15.20
N ALA A 278 -3.62 -4.86 -16.24
CA ALA A 278 -4.37 -4.88 -17.50
C ALA A 278 -4.18 -6.20 -18.26
N ARG A 279 -2.98 -6.79 -18.29
CA ARG A 279 -2.79 -8.10 -18.94
C ARG A 279 -3.59 -9.20 -18.25
N HIS A 280 -3.56 -9.27 -16.91
CA HIS A 280 -4.32 -10.28 -16.16
C HIS A 280 -5.83 -10.24 -16.47
N SER A 281 -6.40 -9.04 -16.61
CA SER A 281 -7.85 -8.87 -16.82
C SER A 281 -8.28 -8.97 -18.29
N VAL A 282 -7.55 -8.35 -19.23
CA VAL A 282 -8.03 -8.12 -20.61
C VAL A 282 -7.01 -8.32 -21.74
N ALA A 283 -5.80 -8.83 -21.50
CA ALA A 283 -4.87 -9.12 -22.60
C ALA A 283 -5.55 -9.95 -23.70
N GLN A 284 -5.24 -9.61 -24.95
CA GLN A 284 -5.80 -10.31 -26.10
C GLN A 284 -5.35 -11.78 -26.08
N ALA A 285 -6.25 -12.67 -26.50
CA ALA A 285 -5.96 -14.10 -26.62
C ALA A 285 -6.02 -14.55 -28.08
N ASP A 286 -5.29 -15.61 -28.39
CA ASP A 286 -5.07 -16.21 -29.70
C ASP A 286 -4.44 -15.25 -30.74
N ASN A 287 -3.59 -14.34 -30.27
CA ASN A 287 -2.79 -13.42 -31.11
C ASN A 287 -1.33 -13.91 -31.33
N GLY A 288 -0.88 -14.92 -30.57
CA GLY A 288 0.50 -15.43 -30.61
C GLY A 288 1.53 -14.56 -29.87
N VAL A 289 1.07 -13.62 -29.05
CA VAL A 289 1.85 -12.71 -28.18
C VAL A 289 1.54 -13.05 -26.72
N GLY A 290 2.44 -12.66 -25.80
CA GLY A 290 2.17 -12.61 -24.36
C GLY A 290 1.40 -13.78 -23.74
N THR A 291 0.24 -13.45 -23.15
CA THR A 291 -0.60 -14.30 -22.28
C THR A 291 -2.06 -13.86 -22.33
N ALA A 292 -3.00 -14.80 -22.36
CA ALA A 292 -4.43 -14.49 -22.42
C ALA A 292 -4.92 -13.76 -21.15
N GLY A 293 -5.63 -12.64 -21.30
CA GLY A 293 -6.39 -12.03 -20.21
C GLY A 293 -7.58 -12.90 -19.80
N ALA A 294 -8.11 -12.74 -18.58
CA ALA A 294 -9.28 -13.51 -18.16
C ALA A 294 -10.55 -13.18 -18.98
N CYS A 295 -10.69 -11.95 -19.48
CA CYS A 295 -11.73 -11.54 -20.43
C CYS A 295 -11.15 -10.94 -21.74
N PRO A 296 -10.67 -11.76 -22.70
CA PRO A 296 -10.01 -11.28 -23.93
C PRO A 296 -10.89 -10.44 -24.88
N ASP A 297 -12.21 -10.47 -24.75
CA ASP A 297 -13.12 -9.61 -25.54
C ASP A 297 -13.66 -8.41 -24.76
N CYS A 298 -13.32 -8.24 -23.48
CA CYS A 298 -13.59 -7.01 -22.74
C CYS A 298 -12.69 -5.85 -23.24
N ARG A 299 -13.07 -4.61 -22.94
CA ARG A 299 -12.21 -3.42 -23.10
C ARG A 299 -11.74 -2.92 -21.75
N PHE A 300 -10.68 -2.11 -21.71
CA PHE A 300 -10.29 -1.43 -20.48
C PHE A 300 -10.15 0.08 -20.62
N ILE A 301 -10.48 0.79 -19.54
CA ILE A 301 -10.28 2.24 -19.41
C ILE A 301 -9.02 2.43 -18.56
N PRO A 302 -7.91 2.94 -19.09
CA PRO A 302 -6.72 3.20 -18.30
C PRO A 302 -6.92 4.49 -17.49
N MET A 303 -6.62 4.44 -16.20
CA MET A 303 -6.67 5.61 -15.34
C MET A 303 -5.43 5.63 -14.46
N ARG A 304 -4.67 6.71 -14.57
CA ARG A 304 -3.51 6.91 -13.73
C ARG A 304 -3.93 7.69 -12.48
N VAL A 305 -3.65 7.12 -11.31
CA VAL A 305 -3.90 7.74 -10.00
C VAL A 305 -2.62 7.88 -9.18
N GLY A 306 -1.46 7.49 -9.72
CA GLY A 306 -0.17 7.65 -9.06
C GLY A 306 1.00 7.31 -9.97
N ASP A 307 2.20 7.22 -9.40
CA ASP A 307 3.39 6.62 -10.05
C ASP A 307 3.69 5.20 -9.55
N SER A 308 2.81 4.63 -8.73
CA SER A 308 2.91 3.26 -8.21
C SER A 308 1.52 2.75 -7.77
N PHE A 309 1.47 1.55 -7.17
CA PHE A 309 0.26 1.03 -6.53
C PHE A 309 -0.10 1.71 -5.18
N ILE A 310 0.63 2.76 -4.77
CA ILE A 310 0.31 3.57 -3.59
C ILE A 310 -0.03 5.00 -4.02
N THR A 311 -1.21 5.49 -3.64
CA THR A 311 -1.85 6.74 -4.14
C THR A 311 -2.59 7.52 -3.03
N ASP A 312 -3.13 8.70 -3.35
CA ASP A 312 -4.11 9.44 -2.55
C ASP A 312 -5.55 8.96 -2.84
N ALA A 313 -6.41 8.99 -1.83
CA ALA A 313 -7.79 8.52 -1.96
C ALA A 313 -8.70 9.47 -2.77
N SER A 314 -8.30 10.72 -2.97
CA SER A 314 -9.03 11.73 -3.78
C SER A 314 -8.91 11.43 -5.28
N ASP A 315 -7.68 11.21 -5.75
CA ASP A 315 -7.37 10.85 -7.14
C ASP A 315 -8.10 9.55 -7.51
N PHE A 316 -8.05 8.55 -6.61
CA PHE A 316 -8.82 7.31 -6.74
C PHE A 316 -10.34 7.56 -6.77
N ALA A 317 -10.88 8.43 -5.93
CA ALA A 317 -12.32 8.73 -5.90
C ALA A 317 -12.80 9.41 -7.19
N GLN A 318 -12.04 10.37 -7.72
CA GLN A 318 -12.33 11.01 -9.00
C GLN A 318 -12.26 9.99 -10.15
N ALA A 319 -11.30 9.06 -10.13
CA ALA A 319 -11.21 7.97 -11.11
C ALA A 319 -12.40 7.00 -11.05
N VAL A 320 -12.88 6.64 -9.85
CA VAL A 320 -14.10 5.81 -9.69
C VAL A 320 -15.33 6.50 -10.28
N VAL A 321 -15.48 7.82 -10.07
CA VAL A 321 -16.56 8.61 -10.67
C VAL A 321 -16.46 8.61 -12.20
N TYR A 322 -15.28 8.94 -12.73
CA TYR A 322 -15.02 8.96 -14.17
C TYR A 322 -15.31 7.61 -14.84
N ALA A 323 -14.79 6.51 -14.27
CA ALA A 323 -15.07 5.15 -14.73
C ALA A 323 -16.58 4.84 -14.77
N THR A 324 -17.32 5.28 -13.74
CA THR A 324 -18.76 5.06 -13.61
C THR A 324 -19.54 5.83 -14.68
N ASP A 325 -19.22 7.11 -14.88
CA ASP A 325 -19.90 7.95 -15.87
C ASP A 325 -19.51 7.56 -17.32
N ASN A 326 -18.28 7.09 -17.55
CA ASN A 326 -17.84 6.47 -18.79
C ASN A 326 -18.21 4.99 -18.94
N GLY A 327 -19.15 4.50 -18.11
CA GLY A 327 -19.89 3.27 -18.36
C GLY A 327 -19.11 1.97 -18.12
N ALA A 328 -18.14 1.97 -17.21
CA ALA A 328 -17.52 0.76 -16.69
C ALA A 328 -18.55 -0.25 -16.14
N ARG A 329 -18.12 -1.50 -15.98
CA ARG A 329 -18.84 -2.54 -15.19
C ARG A 329 -18.04 -3.01 -13.99
N VAL A 330 -16.72 -2.91 -14.10
CA VAL A 330 -15.77 -3.23 -13.04
C VAL A 330 -14.80 -2.06 -12.90
N VAL A 331 -14.52 -1.64 -11.67
CA VAL A 331 -13.31 -0.87 -11.34
C VAL A 331 -12.33 -1.82 -10.68
N GLN A 332 -11.17 -1.98 -11.29
CA GLN A 332 -10.06 -2.79 -10.84
C GLN A 332 -9.10 -1.91 -10.03
N CYS A 333 -9.12 -2.07 -8.72
CA CYS A 333 -8.36 -1.30 -7.74
C CYS A 333 -7.24 -2.17 -7.15
N ALA A 334 -6.21 -2.42 -7.96
CA ALA A 334 -5.02 -3.19 -7.57
C ALA A 334 -4.01 -2.32 -6.78
N LEU A 335 -4.51 -1.51 -5.84
CA LEU A 335 -3.74 -0.47 -5.17
C LEU A 335 -4.11 -0.32 -3.69
N GLY A 336 -3.31 0.46 -2.96
CA GLY A 336 -3.63 0.99 -1.65
C GLY A 336 -3.58 2.52 -1.62
N THR A 337 -4.43 3.15 -0.82
CA THR A 337 -4.42 4.60 -0.61
C THR A 337 -3.69 4.95 0.69
N ILE A 338 -2.88 6.02 0.72
CA ILE A 338 -2.23 6.49 1.96
C ILE A 338 -3.29 6.82 3.03
N ASN A 339 -4.39 7.43 2.59
CA ASN A 339 -5.50 7.93 3.38
C ASN A 339 -6.85 7.36 2.93
N ASN A 340 -7.97 7.85 3.49
CA ASN A 340 -9.34 7.53 3.05
C ASN A 340 -10.29 8.65 3.47
N ASN A 341 -10.97 9.28 2.52
CA ASN A 341 -11.81 10.45 2.76
C ASN A 341 -13.29 10.21 2.38
N SER A 342 -14.16 11.17 2.73
CA SER A 342 -15.60 11.05 2.47
C SER A 342 -15.95 11.08 0.98
N LEU A 343 -15.08 11.67 0.13
CA LEU A 343 -15.23 11.64 -1.32
C LEU A 343 -15.06 10.21 -1.85
N THR A 344 -14.09 9.44 -1.35
CA THR A 344 -13.90 8.02 -1.69
C THR A 344 -15.15 7.19 -1.40
N GLN A 345 -15.72 7.30 -0.20
CA GLN A 345 -16.95 6.56 0.12
C GLN A 345 -18.12 7.00 -0.77
N LYS A 346 -18.24 8.29 -1.09
CA LYS A 346 -19.30 8.79 -1.99
C LYS A 346 -19.14 8.34 -3.44
N ALA A 347 -17.90 8.22 -3.94
CA ALA A 347 -17.61 7.66 -5.24
C ALA A 347 -17.95 6.15 -5.30
N LEU A 348 -17.63 5.40 -4.24
CA LEU A 348 -17.98 3.98 -4.11
C LEU A 348 -19.50 3.76 -4.03
N ASP A 349 -20.21 4.55 -3.21
CA ASP A 349 -21.68 4.54 -3.15
C ASP A 349 -22.29 4.81 -4.54
N TYR A 350 -21.76 5.80 -5.27
CA TYR A 350 -22.20 6.16 -6.62
C TYR A 350 -21.97 5.04 -7.64
N ALA A 351 -20.79 4.42 -7.61
CA ALA A 351 -20.46 3.27 -8.45
C ALA A 351 -21.43 2.10 -8.20
N TYR A 352 -21.71 1.80 -6.93
CA TYR A 352 -22.63 0.73 -6.54
C TYR A 352 -24.06 0.98 -7.04
N ASP A 353 -24.60 2.19 -6.81
CA ASP A 353 -25.94 2.61 -7.26
C ASP A 353 -26.07 2.62 -8.79
N LYS A 354 -24.97 2.85 -9.51
CA LYS A 354 -24.91 2.83 -10.99
C LYS A 354 -24.68 1.44 -11.59
N GLY A 355 -24.46 0.42 -10.76
CA GLY A 355 -24.31 -0.95 -11.21
C GLY A 355 -22.86 -1.37 -11.52
N VAL A 356 -21.88 -0.65 -10.97
CA VAL A 356 -20.44 -0.90 -11.16
C VAL A 356 -19.88 -1.63 -9.94
N LEU A 357 -19.17 -2.73 -10.16
CA LEU A 357 -18.49 -3.49 -9.10
C LEU A 357 -17.06 -2.96 -8.91
N VAL A 358 -16.69 -2.58 -7.69
CA VAL A 358 -15.31 -2.18 -7.36
C VAL A 358 -14.59 -3.35 -6.69
N ILE A 359 -13.48 -3.81 -7.24
CA ILE A 359 -12.71 -4.95 -6.75
C ILE A 359 -11.36 -4.45 -6.26
N THR A 360 -11.00 -4.78 -5.03
CA THR A 360 -9.88 -4.18 -4.30
C THR A 360 -8.86 -5.22 -3.85
N SER A 361 -7.59 -4.86 -3.98
CA SER A 361 -6.47 -5.60 -3.40
C SER A 361 -6.59 -5.73 -1.86
N MET A 362 -6.13 -6.86 -1.30
CA MET A 362 -5.99 -7.03 0.15
C MET A 362 -4.75 -6.33 0.73
N ALA A 363 -3.82 -5.90 -0.13
CA ALA A 363 -2.44 -5.49 0.18
C ALA A 363 -1.55 -6.64 0.68
N ASP A 364 -0.24 -6.37 0.75
CA ASP A 364 0.84 -7.36 0.58
C ASP A 364 1.87 -7.37 1.73
N GLU A 365 1.42 -7.08 2.95
CA GLU A 365 2.22 -7.01 4.18
C GLU A 365 2.27 -8.34 4.98
N SER A 366 1.55 -9.38 4.55
CA SER A 366 1.29 -10.64 5.26
C SER A 366 0.58 -10.47 6.61
N SER A 367 -0.17 -9.38 6.79
CA SER A 367 -0.83 -9.02 8.04
C SER A 367 -2.33 -9.32 8.05
N ARG A 368 -2.91 -9.23 9.24
CA ARG A 368 -4.35 -9.19 9.50
C ARG A 368 -4.91 -7.77 9.55
N HIS A 369 -4.06 -6.73 9.51
CA HIS A 369 -4.53 -5.35 9.44
C HIS A 369 -5.33 -5.10 8.15
N HIS A 370 -6.26 -4.16 8.22
CA HIS A 370 -7.03 -3.73 7.06
C HIS A 370 -6.30 -2.62 6.31
N ASN A 371 -6.43 -2.68 4.99
CA ASN A 371 -5.97 -1.64 4.08
C ASN A 371 -7.13 -0.83 3.51
N LEU A 372 -6.82 0.33 2.94
CA LEU A 372 -7.77 1.23 2.31
C LEU A 372 -7.44 1.32 0.80
N PRO A 373 -8.44 1.37 -0.10
CA PRO A 373 -9.89 1.48 0.17
C PRO A 373 -10.58 0.15 0.50
N THR A 374 -9.84 -0.95 0.69
CA THR A 374 -10.35 -2.32 0.85
C THR A 374 -11.49 -2.45 1.87
N THR A 375 -11.44 -1.78 3.02
CA THR A 375 -12.51 -1.79 4.06
C THR A 375 -13.61 -0.72 3.92
N SER A 376 -13.63 0.08 2.85
CA SER A 376 -14.75 0.97 2.57
C SER A 376 -16.03 0.17 2.23
N ASN A 377 -17.21 0.77 2.36
CA ASN A 377 -18.44 0.11 1.90
C ASN A 377 -18.42 -0.01 0.36
N HIS A 378 -19.06 -1.06 -0.16
CA HIS A 378 -19.25 -1.35 -1.60
C HIS A 378 -18.01 -1.77 -2.40
N THR A 379 -16.93 -2.17 -1.72
CA THR A 379 -15.78 -2.87 -2.33
C THR A 379 -15.98 -4.40 -2.35
N LEU A 380 -15.14 -5.09 -3.13
CA LEU A 380 -14.95 -6.55 -3.09
C LEU A 380 -13.45 -6.86 -2.90
N PRO A 381 -13.00 -7.11 -1.66
CA PRO A 381 -11.65 -7.57 -1.36
C PRO A 381 -11.33 -8.97 -1.89
N VAL A 382 -10.09 -9.18 -2.36
CA VAL A 382 -9.60 -10.48 -2.83
C VAL A 382 -8.16 -10.79 -2.38
N HIS A 383 -7.94 -12.00 -1.87
CA HIS A 383 -6.65 -12.56 -1.48
C HIS A 383 -6.02 -13.42 -2.59
N ALA A 384 -4.70 -13.60 -2.57
CA ALA A 384 -3.97 -14.41 -3.54
C ALA A 384 -3.66 -15.83 -3.00
N ILE A 385 -3.82 -16.85 -3.83
CA ILE A 385 -3.39 -18.23 -3.53
C ILE A 385 -2.51 -18.80 -4.64
N ARG A 386 -1.60 -19.70 -4.27
CA ARG A 386 -0.57 -20.26 -5.16
C ARG A 386 -0.49 -21.78 -5.11
N TYR A 387 0.41 -22.35 -5.91
CA TYR A 387 0.90 -23.70 -5.71
C TYR A 387 2.06 -23.76 -4.70
N ASP A 388 2.26 -24.91 -4.04
CA ASP A 388 3.26 -25.10 -2.97
C ASP A 388 4.64 -25.60 -3.45
N GLY A 389 4.72 -26.14 -4.67
CA GLY A 389 5.95 -26.70 -5.23
C GLY A 389 6.87 -25.67 -5.90
N PRO A 390 8.02 -26.11 -6.43
CA PRO A 390 8.90 -25.28 -7.26
C PRO A 390 8.43 -25.16 -8.72
N SER A 391 7.38 -25.90 -9.12
CA SER A 391 6.71 -25.81 -10.43
C SER A 391 5.34 -26.48 -10.36
N VAL A 392 4.45 -26.18 -11.32
CA VAL A 392 3.11 -26.76 -11.40
C VAL A 392 3.11 -28.28 -11.57
N THR A 393 4.13 -28.85 -12.22
CA THR A 393 4.26 -30.32 -12.43
C THR A 393 4.84 -31.07 -11.23
N SER A 394 5.26 -30.34 -10.19
CA SER A 394 5.88 -30.89 -8.97
C SER A 394 5.19 -30.47 -7.65
N SER A 395 4.11 -29.69 -7.73
CA SER A 395 3.32 -29.21 -6.59
C SER A 395 2.40 -30.28 -6.02
N THR A 396 2.14 -30.22 -4.72
CA THR A 396 1.21 -31.07 -3.97
C THR A 396 -0.17 -30.44 -3.78
N THR A 397 -0.27 -29.12 -3.93
CA THR A 397 -1.54 -28.37 -3.92
C THR A 397 -1.44 -27.12 -4.80
N PHE A 398 -2.58 -26.64 -5.30
CA PHE A 398 -2.77 -25.35 -5.99
C PHE A 398 -3.59 -24.34 -5.16
N LEU A 399 -3.75 -24.62 -3.87
CA LEU A 399 -4.54 -23.84 -2.91
C LEU A 399 -3.69 -23.44 -1.68
N ASP A 400 -2.38 -23.26 -1.84
CA ASP A 400 -1.51 -22.76 -0.77
C ASP A 400 -1.77 -21.26 -0.55
N PHE A 401 -1.83 -20.87 0.72
CA PHE A 401 -2.01 -19.48 1.14
C PHE A 401 -0.82 -18.64 0.66
N HIS A 402 -1.03 -17.59 -0.14
CA HIS A 402 0.09 -16.77 -0.59
C HIS A 402 0.50 -15.79 0.52
N PRO A 403 1.66 -15.96 1.18
CA PRO A 403 1.97 -15.24 2.42
C PRO A 403 2.66 -13.89 2.15
N CYS A 404 2.35 -13.23 1.04
CA CYS A 404 2.52 -11.78 0.94
C CYS A 404 1.17 -11.12 1.20
N SER A 405 0.07 -11.65 0.68
CA SER A 405 -1.22 -10.98 0.81
C SER A 405 -1.80 -11.04 2.22
N ASN A 406 -2.41 -9.94 2.62
CA ASN A 406 -3.13 -9.82 3.88
C ASN A 406 -4.38 -10.69 3.92
N TYR A 407 -4.92 -10.83 5.12
CA TYR A 407 -6.07 -11.69 5.45
C TYR A 407 -6.90 -11.04 6.57
N GLY A 408 -8.00 -11.69 6.98
CA GLY A 408 -8.89 -11.20 8.03
C GLY A 408 -10.37 -11.32 7.67
N GLY A 409 -11.26 -10.87 8.56
CA GLY A 409 -12.72 -10.98 8.39
C GLY A 409 -13.32 -10.20 7.20
N GLN A 410 -12.52 -9.34 6.57
CA GLN A 410 -12.83 -8.57 5.35
C GLN A 410 -12.48 -9.31 4.05
N ASN A 411 -11.71 -10.40 4.12
CA ASN A 411 -11.34 -11.19 2.95
C ASN A 411 -12.53 -12.06 2.50
N PHE A 412 -13.14 -11.75 1.35
CA PHE A 412 -14.30 -12.53 0.87
C PHE A 412 -13.95 -13.65 -0.11
N LEU A 413 -12.87 -13.54 -0.88
CA LEU A 413 -12.53 -14.48 -1.96
C LEU A 413 -11.02 -14.64 -2.11
N SER A 414 -10.62 -15.81 -2.59
CA SER A 414 -9.27 -16.05 -3.08
C SER A 414 -9.25 -16.16 -4.61
N ALA A 415 -8.21 -15.63 -5.25
CA ALA A 415 -7.92 -15.84 -6.67
C ALA A 415 -6.51 -16.43 -6.84
N SER A 416 -6.34 -17.31 -7.82
CA SER A 416 -5.06 -18.00 -8.06
C SER A 416 -4.08 -17.12 -8.84
N GLY A 417 -2.84 -17.01 -8.35
CA GLY A 417 -1.79 -16.20 -8.95
C GLY A 417 -0.39 -16.59 -8.45
N THR A 418 0.65 -16.05 -9.09
CA THR A 418 2.05 -16.19 -8.67
C THR A 418 2.63 -14.90 -8.11
N GLY A 419 2.00 -13.77 -8.41
CA GLY A 419 2.11 -12.52 -7.69
C GLY A 419 1.18 -12.48 -6.47
N CYS A 420 1.05 -11.26 -5.93
CA CYS A 420 0.33 -10.98 -4.70
C CYS A 420 -1.11 -10.51 -4.97
N SER A 421 -1.71 -9.73 -4.06
CA SER A 421 -3.15 -9.44 -4.13
C SER A 421 -3.54 -8.48 -5.26
N SER A 422 -2.57 -7.79 -5.86
CA SER A 422 -2.72 -7.12 -7.16
C SER A 422 -3.11 -8.08 -8.29
N GLU A 423 -2.34 -9.16 -8.54
CA GLU A 423 -2.68 -10.15 -9.58
C GLU A 423 -4.06 -10.75 -9.32
N ALA A 424 -4.35 -11.11 -8.07
CA ALA A 424 -5.65 -11.61 -7.66
C ALA A 424 -6.79 -10.65 -8.02
N THR A 425 -6.56 -9.33 -7.92
CA THR A 425 -7.50 -8.27 -8.29
C THR A 425 -7.68 -8.16 -9.80
N GLY A 426 -6.60 -8.23 -10.59
CA GLY A 426 -6.67 -8.27 -12.05
C GLY A 426 -7.42 -9.51 -12.57
N GLN A 427 -7.09 -10.68 -12.04
CA GLN A 427 -7.75 -11.95 -12.37
C GLN A 427 -9.25 -11.92 -12.05
N LEU A 428 -9.62 -11.52 -10.83
CA LEU A 428 -11.03 -11.45 -10.42
C LEU A 428 -11.81 -10.40 -11.23
N SER A 429 -11.17 -9.30 -11.63
CA SER A 429 -11.78 -8.27 -12.48
C SER A 429 -12.11 -8.79 -13.89
N GLY A 430 -11.22 -9.56 -14.51
CA GLY A 430 -11.51 -10.24 -15.78
C GLY A 430 -12.59 -11.32 -15.64
N ILE A 431 -12.62 -12.08 -14.55
CA ILE A 431 -13.70 -13.04 -14.25
C ILE A 431 -15.06 -12.32 -14.11
N ALA A 432 -15.09 -11.18 -13.42
CA ALA A 432 -16.29 -10.34 -13.35
C ALA A 432 -16.68 -9.79 -14.74
N GLY A 433 -15.70 -9.49 -15.60
CA GLY A 433 -15.90 -9.16 -17.01
C GLY A 433 -16.66 -10.26 -17.78
N LEU A 434 -16.22 -11.53 -17.66
CA LEU A 434 -16.92 -12.68 -18.23
C LEU A 434 -18.35 -12.83 -17.68
N LEU A 435 -18.54 -12.61 -16.37
CA LEU A 435 -19.85 -12.67 -15.71
C LEU A 435 -20.82 -11.63 -16.29
N TYR A 436 -20.38 -10.38 -16.43
CA TYR A 436 -21.18 -9.31 -17.03
C TYR A 436 -21.43 -9.54 -18.53
N ALA A 437 -20.48 -10.11 -19.27
CA ALA A 437 -20.67 -10.46 -20.68
C ALA A 437 -21.73 -11.57 -20.85
N ALA A 438 -21.68 -12.62 -20.02
CA ALA A 438 -22.70 -13.67 -19.99
C ALA A 438 -24.09 -13.13 -19.64
N ALA A 439 -24.16 -12.21 -18.68
CA ALA A 439 -25.40 -11.55 -18.26
C ALA A 439 -25.97 -10.64 -19.37
N LEU A 440 -25.12 -9.87 -20.06
CA LEU A 440 -25.49 -9.00 -21.17
C LEU A 440 -26.03 -9.78 -22.37
N LYS A 441 -25.49 -10.98 -22.62
CA LYS A 441 -25.98 -11.93 -23.66
C LYS A 441 -27.38 -12.48 -23.37
N GLN A 442 -27.84 -12.43 -22.11
CA GLN A 442 -29.17 -12.86 -21.66
C GLN A 442 -30.14 -11.69 -21.40
N ASP A 443 -29.75 -10.43 -21.68
CA ASP A 443 -30.51 -9.23 -21.30
C ASP A 443 -30.80 -9.16 -19.77
N LEU A 444 -29.82 -9.60 -18.97
CA LEU A 444 -29.95 -9.84 -17.53
C LEU A 444 -29.05 -8.89 -16.71
N PRO A 445 -29.27 -7.56 -16.69
CA PRO A 445 -28.34 -6.59 -16.09
C PRO A 445 -28.20 -6.81 -14.57
N LEU A 446 -27.05 -7.33 -14.13
CA LEU A 446 -26.74 -7.61 -12.72
C LEU A 446 -26.48 -6.33 -11.92
N SER A 447 -26.78 -6.33 -10.63
CA SER A 447 -26.24 -5.34 -9.68
C SER A 447 -24.95 -5.87 -9.05
N PRO A 448 -24.11 -5.00 -8.42
CA PRO A 448 -22.87 -5.44 -7.79
C PRO A 448 -23.10 -6.44 -6.67
N GLY A 449 -24.16 -6.27 -5.86
CA GLY A 449 -24.56 -7.25 -4.86
C GLY A 449 -25.06 -8.59 -5.43
N GLU A 450 -25.72 -8.60 -6.60
CA GLU A 450 -26.04 -9.85 -7.32
C GLU A 450 -24.76 -10.54 -7.84
N ALA A 451 -23.80 -9.75 -8.35
CA ALA A 451 -22.51 -10.25 -8.86
C ALA A 451 -21.60 -10.79 -7.75
N GLN A 452 -21.45 -10.07 -6.63
CA GLN A 452 -20.74 -10.53 -5.43
C GLN A 452 -21.34 -11.84 -4.90
N GLY A 453 -22.66 -11.88 -4.73
CA GLY A 453 -23.36 -13.08 -4.30
C GLY A 453 -23.11 -14.28 -5.21
N LEU A 454 -23.10 -14.09 -6.54
CA LEU A 454 -22.78 -15.14 -7.52
C LEU A 454 -21.36 -15.68 -7.30
N LEU A 455 -20.37 -14.80 -7.18
CA LEU A 455 -18.98 -15.18 -6.95
C LEU A 455 -18.83 -15.96 -5.63
N PHE A 456 -19.51 -15.55 -4.57
CA PHE A 456 -19.49 -16.26 -3.27
C PHE A 456 -20.10 -17.67 -3.36
N ILE A 457 -21.33 -17.82 -3.87
CA ILE A 457 -22.01 -19.14 -3.88
C ILE A 457 -21.44 -20.12 -4.92
N THR A 458 -20.61 -19.64 -5.84
CA THR A 458 -19.97 -20.44 -6.88
C THR A 458 -18.49 -20.72 -6.63
N ALA A 459 -17.90 -20.17 -5.57
CA ALA A 459 -16.51 -20.45 -5.18
C ALA A 459 -16.28 -21.95 -4.89
N ASP A 460 -15.02 -22.36 -5.04
CA ASP A 460 -14.49 -23.65 -4.61
C ASP A 460 -13.97 -23.48 -3.16
N ASP A 461 -14.74 -23.98 -2.19
CA ASP A 461 -14.45 -23.96 -0.74
C ASP A 461 -13.07 -24.56 -0.44
N ILE A 462 -12.20 -23.80 0.25
CA ILE A 462 -10.84 -24.22 0.61
C ILE A 462 -10.85 -24.69 2.06
N ASN A 463 -11.08 -25.97 2.27
CA ASN A 463 -11.08 -26.60 3.58
C ASN A 463 -10.04 -27.72 3.65
N ALA A 464 -8.93 -27.48 4.36
CA ALA A 464 -7.87 -28.44 4.61
C ALA A 464 -7.93 -28.94 6.07
N PRO A 465 -8.53 -30.10 6.38
CA PRO A 465 -8.65 -30.58 7.76
C PRO A 465 -7.31 -30.71 8.49
N GLU A 466 -6.25 -31.08 7.78
CA GLU A 466 -4.89 -31.21 8.28
C GLU A 466 -4.24 -29.87 8.68
N SER A 467 -4.77 -28.72 8.22
CA SER A 467 -4.30 -27.39 8.66
C SER A 467 -4.64 -27.09 10.12
N ARG A 468 -5.56 -27.87 10.71
CA ARG A 468 -6.08 -27.70 12.07
C ARG A 468 -5.38 -28.57 13.12
N GLU A 469 -4.28 -29.23 12.74
CA GLU A 469 -3.43 -30.01 13.63
C GLU A 469 -2.29 -29.18 14.23
N ASP A 470 -1.87 -29.48 15.46
CA ASP A 470 -0.77 -28.79 16.15
C ASP A 470 0.53 -28.84 15.32
N GLY A 471 1.01 -27.68 14.85
CA GLY A 471 2.22 -27.57 14.05
C GLY A 471 2.05 -27.98 12.59
N ALA A 472 0.82 -27.89 12.05
CA ALA A 472 0.54 -28.06 10.63
C ALA A 472 1.41 -27.15 9.73
N GLN A 473 1.71 -27.63 8.52
CA GLN A 473 2.44 -26.87 7.51
C GLN A 473 1.54 -25.87 6.76
N TYR A 474 0.28 -26.25 6.53
CA TYR A 474 -0.70 -25.44 5.81
C TYR A 474 -1.30 -24.36 6.71
N ALA A 475 -1.66 -23.23 6.10
CA ALA A 475 -2.40 -22.18 6.78
C ALA A 475 -3.81 -22.68 7.18
N TRP A 476 -4.30 -22.22 8.34
CA TRP A 476 -5.56 -22.67 8.93
C TRP A 476 -6.75 -22.46 7.98
N SER A 477 -7.62 -23.46 7.85
CA SER A 477 -8.84 -23.41 7.05
C SER A 477 -9.95 -24.30 7.58
N GLN A 478 -11.19 -24.00 7.21
CA GLN A 478 -12.40 -24.69 7.67
C GLN A 478 -13.52 -24.64 6.60
N PRO A 479 -14.57 -25.47 6.70
CA PRO A 479 -15.66 -25.45 5.71
C PRO A 479 -16.39 -24.11 5.68
N GLY A 480 -16.55 -23.54 4.48
CA GLY A 480 -17.29 -22.31 4.25
C GLY A 480 -16.39 -21.08 4.34
N PHE A 481 -16.73 -20.12 5.20
CA PHE A 481 -15.94 -18.91 5.36
C PHE A 481 -14.82 -19.11 6.39
N ASP A 482 -13.61 -18.71 6.02
CA ASP A 482 -12.50 -18.49 6.95
C ASP A 482 -11.72 -17.22 6.61
N GLN A 483 -10.97 -16.69 7.57
CA GLN A 483 -10.34 -15.38 7.42
C GLN A 483 -9.16 -15.37 6.44
N ARG A 484 -8.63 -16.54 6.07
CA ARG A 484 -7.44 -16.68 5.21
C ARG A 484 -7.81 -16.87 3.74
N PHE A 485 -8.91 -17.56 3.47
CA PHE A 485 -9.33 -17.94 2.13
C PHE A 485 -10.67 -17.31 1.70
N GLY A 486 -11.40 -16.67 2.62
CA GLY A 486 -12.74 -16.13 2.37
C GLY A 486 -13.76 -17.25 2.18
N TYR A 487 -14.64 -17.15 1.19
CA TYR A 487 -15.49 -18.26 0.73
C TYR A 487 -14.75 -19.29 -0.16
N GLY A 488 -13.42 -19.16 -0.31
CA GLY A 488 -12.58 -20.03 -1.12
C GLY A 488 -12.17 -19.44 -2.47
N ARG A 489 -11.68 -20.29 -3.37
CA ARG A 489 -11.18 -19.88 -4.70
C ARG A 489 -12.35 -19.53 -5.63
N VAL A 490 -12.31 -18.38 -6.28
CA VAL A 490 -13.31 -18.02 -7.30
C VAL A 490 -13.33 -19.04 -8.46
N ASN A 491 -14.53 -19.39 -8.95
CA ASN A 491 -14.72 -20.31 -10.06
C ASN A 491 -15.51 -19.65 -11.20
N ALA A 492 -14.80 -19.22 -12.25
CA ALA A 492 -15.35 -18.46 -13.35
C ALA A 492 -16.45 -19.23 -14.11
N ASN A 493 -16.21 -20.51 -14.39
CA ASN A 493 -17.17 -21.35 -15.10
C ASN A 493 -18.48 -21.53 -14.32
N ARG A 494 -18.41 -21.83 -13.01
CA ARG A 494 -19.62 -21.99 -12.17
C ARG A 494 -20.40 -20.67 -12.06
N ALA A 495 -19.72 -19.53 -11.96
CA ALA A 495 -20.35 -18.21 -11.93
C ALA A 495 -21.11 -17.90 -13.24
N VAL A 496 -20.47 -18.15 -14.40
CA VAL A 496 -21.10 -17.99 -15.73
C VAL A 496 -22.26 -18.97 -15.92
N GLU A 497 -22.12 -20.24 -15.55
CA GLU A 497 -23.22 -21.23 -15.59
C GLU A 497 -24.42 -20.80 -14.74
N ALA A 498 -24.19 -20.24 -13.55
CA ALA A 498 -25.26 -19.76 -12.68
C ALA A 498 -26.06 -18.60 -13.31
N VAL A 499 -25.39 -17.68 -14.00
CA VAL A 499 -26.04 -16.60 -14.78
C VAL A 499 -26.85 -17.17 -15.95
N LEU A 500 -26.28 -18.10 -16.72
CA LEU A 500 -26.97 -18.73 -17.86
C LEU A 500 -28.18 -19.60 -17.44
N ALA A 501 -28.20 -20.06 -16.19
CA ALA A 501 -29.31 -20.78 -15.57
C ALA A 501 -30.28 -19.88 -14.77
N GLU A 502 -30.11 -18.54 -14.83
CA GLU A 502 -30.88 -17.55 -14.06
C GLU A 502 -30.88 -17.78 -12.54
N ARG A 503 -29.89 -18.51 -12.00
CA ARG A 503 -29.75 -18.82 -10.57
C ARG A 503 -29.10 -17.66 -9.81
N ILE A 504 -29.74 -16.49 -9.87
CA ILE A 504 -29.21 -15.25 -9.31
C ILE A 504 -29.55 -15.18 -7.80
N PRO A 505 -28.57 -14.98 -6.90
CA PRO A 505 -28.81 -14.84 -5.48
C PRO A 505 -29.48 -13.50 -5.14
N PRO A 506 -30.06 -13.37 -3.94
CA PRO A 506 -30.45 -12.06 -3.42
C PRO A 506 -29.22 -11.17 -3.26
N ALA A 507 -29.31 -9.91 -3.66
CA ALA A 507 -28.33 -8.89 -3.28
C ALA A 507 -28.50 -8.59 -1.80
N VAL A 508 -27.41 -8.74 -1.04
CA VAL A 508 -27.34 -8.44 0.39
C VAL A 508 -26.19 -7.46 0.60
N ASP A 509 -26.50 -6.33 1.23
CA ASP A 509 -25.51 -5.29 1.55
C ASP A 509 -25.62 -4.94 3.04
N ILE A 510 -24.49 -4.78 3.71
CA ILE A 510 -24.40 -4.30 5.10
C ILE A 510 -23.49 -3.08 5.07
N THR A 511 -23.90 -1.96 5.66
CA THR A 511 -23.16 -0.69 5.63
C THR A 511 -22.88 -0.09 7.01
N TYR A 512 -23.56 -0.57 8.07
CA TYR A 512 -23.29 -0.16 9.46
C TYR A 512 -23.63 -1.28 10.47
N PRO A 513 -22.87 -1.47 11.57
CA PRO A 513 -21.62 -0.79 11.93
C PRO A 513 -20.52 -0.86 10.88
N LEU A 514 -19.54 0.06 10.97
CA LEU A 514 -18.39 0.04 10.08
C LEU A 514 -17.51 -1.19 10.38
N TRP A 515 -16.71 -1.59 9.38
CA TRP A 515 -15.75 -2.67 9.55
C TRP A 515 -14.87 -2.43 10.77
N PHE A 516 -14.70 -3.48 11.58
CA PHE A 516 -13.83 -3.50 12.76
C PHE A 516 -14.18 -2.44 13.82
N GLN A 517 -15.36 -1.81 13.75
CA GLN A 517 -15.77 -0.80 14.73
C GLN A 517 -15.81 -1.41 16.14
N VAL A 518 -15.17 -0.74 17.10
CA VAL A 518 -15.23 -1.11 18.51
C VAL A 518 -16.54 -0.59 19.11
N LEU A 519 -17.34 -1.52 19.63
CA LEU A 519 -18.61 -1.27 20.28
C LEU A 519 -18.41 -1.38 21.80
N TYR A 520 -18.71 -0.30 22.51
CA TYR A 520 -18.54 -0.22 23.97
C TYR A 520 -19.87 -0.45 24.68
N ASP A 521 -20.11 -1.66 25.21
CA ASP A 521 -21.41 -2.05 25.77
C ASP A 521 -21.76 -1.30 27.07
N ASP A 522 -20.79 -0.66 27.72
CA ASP A 522 -20.98 0.23 28.86
C ASP A 522 -21.29 1.68 28.44
N ARG A 523 -20.95 2.08 27.22
CA ARG A 523 -21.12 3.44 26.68
C ARG A 523 -22.29 3.61 25.71
N VAL A 524 -22.88 2.54 25.17
CA VAL A 524 -24.09 2.66 24.32
C VAL A 524 -25.36 2.96 25.14
N ASP A 525 -26.14 3.92 24.64
CA ASP A 525 -27.45 4.33 25.19
C ASP A 525 -28.59 3.33 24.89
N GLY A 526 -28.39 2.40 23.94
CA GLY A 526 -29.38 1.41 23.54
C GLY A 526 -28.88 0.44 22.46
N PRO A 527 -29.79 -0.34 21.83
CA PRO A 527 -29.45 -1.29 20.77
C PRO A 527 -28.76 -0.61 19.58
N VAL A 528 -27.70 -1.24 19.07
CA VAL A 528 -26.96 -0.76 17.89
C VAL A 528 -27.75 -1.11 16.63
N PRO A 529 -28.04 -0.16 15.72
CA PRO A 529 -28.69 -0.48 14.46
C PRO A 529 -27.75 -1.27 13.54
N ILE A 530 -28.27 -2.30 12.90
CA ILE A 530 -27.62 -2.98 11.77
C ILE A 530 -28.21 -2.35 10.51
N ARG A 531 -27.44 -1.51 9.81
CA ARG A 531 -27.87 -0.98 8.52
C ARG A 531 -27.48 -1.94 7.41
N ALA A 532 -28.49 -2.42 6.71
CA ALA A 532 -28.34 -3.42 5.68
C ALA A 532 -29.55 -3.39 4.73
N THR A 533 -29.36 -3.83 3.50
CA THR A 533 -30.46 -4.04 2.55
C THR A 533 -30.48 -5.47 2.02
N VAL A 534 -31.67 -5.96 1.70
CA VAL A 534 -31.87 -7.25 1.01
C VAL A 534 -32.82 -7.05 -0.15
N SER A 535 -32.40 -7.48 -1.35
CA SER A 535 -33.19 -7.38 -2.59
C SER A 535 -33.11 -8.67 -3.40
N ALA A 536 -34.25 -9.28 -3.69
CA ALA A 536 -34.37 -10.47 -4.54
C ALA A 536 -35.27 -10.17 -5.77
N ARG A 537 -35.02 -9.06 -6.47
CA ARG A 537 -35.90 -8.47 -7.51
C ARG A 537 -36.34 -9.40 -8.64
N ARG A 538 -35.64 -10.52 -8.86
CA ARG A 538 -35.94 -11.52 -9.92
C ARG A 538 -36.74 -12.72 -9.41
N ALA A 539 -36.76 -12.96 -8.11
CA ALA A 539 -37.45 -14.07 -7.49
C ALA A 539 -38.97 -13.80 -7.37
N THR A 540 -39.74 -14.80 -6.91
CA THR A 540 -41.14 -14.60 -6.51
C THR A 540 -41.22 -13.94 -5.13
N SER A 541 -40.38 -14.42 -4.20
CA SER A 541 -40.25 -13.91 -2.84
C SER A 541 -38.87 -14.26 -2.28
N TYR A 542 -38.54 -13.76 -1.09
CA TYR A 542 -37.34 -14.16 -0.35
C TYR A 542 -37.57 -14.25 1.15
N ASP A 543 -36.73 -15.04 1.79
CA ASP A 543 -36.57 -15.10 3.25
C ASP A 543 -35.23 -14.41 3.61
N TYR A 544 -35.13 -13.81 4.80
CA TYR A 544 -33.84 -13.39 5.36
C TYR A 544 -33.78 -13.58 6.88
N THR A 545 -32.55 -13.76 7.40
CA THR A 545 -32.22 -13.84 8.83
C THR A 545 -31.00 -12.98 9.11
N VAL A 546 -31.02 -12.22 10.21
CA VAL A 546 -29.87 -11.49 10.74
C VAL A 546 -29.38 -12.21 11.99
N GLU A 547 -28.10 -12.57 11.99
CA GLU A 547 -27.48 -13.50 12.92
C GLU A 547 -26.15 -12.92 13.44
N TRP A 548 -25.75 -13.28 14.67
CA TRP A 548 -24.43 -12.97 15.20
C TRP A 548 -23.76 -14.20 15.84
N ALA A 549 -22.43 -14.22 15.89
CA ALA A 549 -21.63 -15.21 16.62
C ALA A 549 -20.31 -14.59 17.14
N PRO A 550 -19.67 -15.16 18.18
CA PRO A 550 -18.30 -14.82 18.56
C PRO A 550 -17.27 -15.12 17.46
N GLY A 551 -16.14 -14.42 17.49
CA GLY A 551 -15.01 -14.61 16.58
C GLY A 551 -15.19 -14.01 15.18
N VAL A 552 -14.09 -14.06 14.40
CA VAL A 552 -13.99 -13.57 13.02
C VAL A 552 -14.45 -14.60 11.98
N GLN A 553 -14.29 -15.89 12.32
CA GLN A 553 -14.61 -17.03 11.44
C GLN A 553 -15.51 -18.08 12.13
N PRO A 554 -16.67 -17.70 12.71
CA PRO A 554 -17.59 -18.65 13.32
C PRO A 554 -18.19 -19.62 12.31
N LEU A 555 -18.38 -20.87 12.76
CA LEU A 555 -19.08 -21.92 12.02
C LEU A 555 -20.60 -21.71 12.02
N GLU A 556 -21.28 -22.33 11.06
CA GLU A 556 -22.73 -22.21 10.85
C GLU A 556 -23.60 -22.47 12.09
N ASP A 557 -23.19 -23.37 12.99
CA ASP A 557 -23.94 -23.73 14.19
C ASP A 557 -23.67 -22.83 15.41
N ALA A 558 -22.69 -21.92 15.34
CA ALA A 558 -22.44 -20.89 16.35
C ALA A 558 -23.38 -19.68 16.22
N PHE A 559 -23.98 -19.46 15.04
CA PHE A 559 -24.79 -18.28 14.75
C PHE A 559 -26.14 -18.26 15.49
N THR A 560 -26.40 -17.15 16.17
CA THR A 560 -27.65 -16.86 16.87
C THR A 560 -28.46 -15.79 16.12
N ALA A 561 -29.62 -16.18 15.61
CA ALA A 561 -30.57 -15.27 14.95
C ALA A 561 -31.23 -14.30 15.95
N PHE A 562 -31.33 -13.02 15.58
CA PHE A 562 -32.03 -11.99 16.36
C PHE A 562 -33.06 -11.18 15.56
N ALA A 563 -33.03 -11.23 14.22
CA ALA A 563 -34.11 -10.77 13.36
C ALA A 563 -34.31 -11.71 12.17
N GLN A 564 -35.53 -11.79 11.64
CA GLN A 564 -35.85 -12.57 10.45
C GLN A 564 -37.15 -12.09 9.80
N ALA A 565 -37.29 -12.30 8.49
CA ALA A 565 -38.57 -12.21 7.78
C ALA A 565 -38.68 -13.33 6.74
N THR A 566 -39.90 -13.75 6.43
CA THR A 566 -40.15 -14.82 5.46
C THR A 566 -41.23 -14.43 4.46
N ASN A 567 -41.14 -14.98 3.25
CA ASN A 567 -42.03 -14.73 2.11
C ASN A 567 -42.16 -13.24 1.77
N VAL A 568 -41.07 -12.48 1.90
CA VAL A 568 -41.02 -11.07 1.52
C VAL A 568 -41.18 -10.96 0.00
N PRO A 569 -42.13 -10.18 -0.53
CA PRO A 569 -42.31 -10.05 -1.98
C PRO A 569 -41.07 -9.45 -2.64
N SER A 570 -40.70 -9.93 -3.84
CA SER A 570 -39.52 -9.44 -4.58
C SER A 570 -39.58 -7.96 -5.00
N THR A 571 -40.76 -7.33 -4.91
CA THR A 571 -40.94 -5.88 -5.10
C THR A 571 -40.54 -5.04 -3.88
N VAL A 572 -40.22 -5.67 -2.74
CA VAL A 572 -39.80 -5.00 -1.51
C VAL A 572 -38.29 -5.17 -1.33
N VAL A 573 -37.57 -4.06 -1.19
CA VAL A 573 -36.19 -4.06 -0.70
C VAL A 573 -36.25 -3.88 0.82
N SER A 574 -35.86 -4.90 1.58
CA SER A 574 -35.85 -4.82 3.05
C SER A 574 -34.73 -3.87 3.50
N GLY A 575 -35.01 -3.03 4.51
CA GLY A 575 -34.06 -2.01 5.01
C GLY A 575 -34.01 -0.70 4.21
N ALA A 576 -34.79 -0.54 3.13
CA ALA A 576 -34.65 0.62 2.23
C ALA A 576 -35.23 1.95 2.74
N GLU A 577 -36.10 1.99 3.76
CA GLU A 577 -36.76 3.23 4.21
C GLU A 577 -35.88 4.10 5.13
N ASP A 578 -35.22 3.50 6.11
CA ASP A 578 -34.35 4.17 7.10
C ASP A 578 -32.93 3.58 7.17
N GLY A 579 -32.63 2.60 6.29
CA GLY A 579 -31.40 1.84 6.27
C GLY A 579 -31.36 0.66 7.24
N ILE A 580 -32.28 0.56 8.22
CA ILE A 580 -32.16 -0.33 9.38
C ILE A 580 -32.88 -1.67 9.11
N LEU A 581 -32.12 -2.76 9.05
CA LEU A 581 -32.67 -4.12 8.88
C LEU A 581 -32.98 -4.78 10.23
N ALA A 582 -32.17 -4.49 11.25
CA ALA A 582 -32.29 -5.05 12.60
C ALA A 582 -31.63 -4.13 13.65
N THR A 583 -31.80 -4.46 14.93
CA THR A 583 -31.05 -3.83 16.02
C THR A 583 -30.47 -4.88 16.97
N LEU A 584 -29.23 -4.70 17.41
CA LEU A 584 -28.48 -5.62 18.26
C LEU A 584 -28.33 -5.04 19.67
N GLU A 585 -28.88 -5.72 20.67
CA GLU A 585 -28.69 -5.35 22.08
C GLU A 585 -27.36 -5.92 22.59
N LEU A 586 -26.32 -5.08 22.60
CA LEU A 586 -24.96 -5.46 23.02
C LEU A 586 -24.94 -6.10 24.41
N ARG A 587 -25.80 -5.67 25.33
CA ARG A 587 -25.87 -6.22 26.69
C ARG A 587 -26.44 -7.64 26.73
N THR A 588 -26.85 -8.23 25.61
CA THR A 588 -27.20 -9.66 25.47
C THR A 588 -26.10 -10.54 24.86
N VAL A 589 -25.11 -9.95 24.19
CA VAL A 589 -23.96 -10.68 23.61
C VAL A 589 -23.09 -11.26 24.73
N ARG A 590 -22.64 -12.51 24.58
CA ARG A 590 -21.83 -13.24 25.56
C ARG A 590 -20.73 -14.02 24.84
N PHE A 591 -19.51 -13.93 25.37
CA PHE A 591 -18.39 -14.80 25.05
C PHE A 591 -18.37 -15.98 26.02
N ASP A 592 -17.97 -17.16 25.56
CA ASP A 592 -17.70 -18.30 26.46
C ASP A 592 -16.29 -18.17 27.02
N ALA A 593 -16.13 -18.41 28.32
CA ALA A 593 -14.82 -18.37 28.98
C ALA A 593 -13.97 -19.62 28.69
N GLU A 594 -14.57 -20.66 28.09
CA GLU A 594 -13.86 -21.87 27.62
C GLU A 594 -13.58 -21.85 26.10
N GLU A 595 -13.92 -20.76 25.39
CA GLU A 595 -13.64 -20.61 23.95
C GLU A 595 -12.13 -20.52 23.68
N ALA A 596 -11.66 -21.23 22.66
CA ALA A 596 -10.24 -21.22 22.30
C ALA A 596 -9.89 -19.91 21.58
N ARG A 597 -8.78 -19.26 21.99
CA ARG A 597 -8.25 -18.09 21.28
C ARG A 597 -7.98 -18.43 19.82
N ASP A 598 -8.33 -17.50 18.93
CA ASP A 598 -8.09 -17.59 17.50
C ASP A 598 -6.59 -17.84 17.21
N PRO A 599 -6.21 -18.93 16.51
CA PRO A 599 -4.82 -19.25 16.17
C PRO A 599 -4.08 -18.13 15.40
N ASP A 600 -4.81 -17.33 14.63
CA ASP A 600 -4.25 -16.21 13.87
C ASP A 600 -4.18 -14.90 14.69
N SER A 601 -4.58 -14.95 15.96
CA SER A 601 -4.58 -13.83 16.90
C SER A 601 -3.84 -14.17 18.20
N PRO A 602 -2.52 -14.45 18.14
CA PRO A 602 -1.76 -14.94 19.29
C PRO A 602 -1.73 -13.95 20.47
N PHE A 603 -1.89 -12.65 20.23
CA PHE A 603 -1.84 -11.61 21.26
C PHE A 603 -3.22 -11.24 21.82
N GLY A 604 -4.31 -11.82 21.31
CA GLY A 604 -5.67 -11.65 21.82
C GLY A 604 -6.46 -10.51 21.16
N GLU A 605 -6.13 -10.22 19.93
CA GLU A 605 -6.63 -9.09 19.15
C GLU A 605 -8.05 -9.36 18.64
N ASN A 606 -8.37 -10.63 18.41
CA ASN A 606 -9.70 -11.15 18.08
C ASN A 606 -10.46 -11.70 19.31
N ASP A 607 -9.91 -11.63 20.53
CA ASP A 607 -10.56 -12.13 21.77
C ASP A 607 -11.94 -11.49 22.05
N SER A 608 -12.19 -10.30 21.47
CA SER A 608 -13.45 -9.55 21.60
C SER A 608 -14.25 -9.45 20.29
N ALA A 609 -13.83 -10.18 19.25
CA ALA A 609 -14.46 -10.11 17.93
C ALA A 609 -15.85 -10.76 17.94
N ILE A 610 -16.79 -10.17 17.21
CA ILE A 610 -18.05 -10.79 16.82
C ILE A 610 -18.26 -10.65 15.31
N THR A 611 -18.83 -11.67 14.69
CA THR A 611 -19.30 -11.60 13.31
C THR A 611 -20.82 -11.40 13.32
N VAL A 612 -21.29 -10.39 12.60
CA VAL A 612 -22.72 -10.21 12.26
C VAL A 612 -22.91 -10.53 10.79
N ARG A 613 -23.93 -11.32 10.45
CA ARG A 613 -24.27 -11.63 9.06
C ARG A 613 -25.75 -11.44 8.77
N VAL A 614 -26.04 -11.18 7.50
CA VAL A 614 -27.38 -11.21 6.91
C VAL A 614 -27.38 -12.32 5.87
N ARG A 615 -28.18 -13.36 6.11
CA ARG A 615 -28.36 -14.49 5.19
C ARG A 615 -29.74 -14.44 4.59
N ALA A 616 -29.85 -14.55 3.27
CA ALA A 616 -31.08 -14.48 2.52
C ALA A 616 -31.23 -15.66 1.54
N VAL A 617 -32.47 -16.01 1.21
CA VAL A 617 -32.80 -17.06 0.24
C VAL A 617 -33.85 -16.54 -0.73
N ALA A 618 -33.51 -16.50 -2.02
CA ALA A 618 -34.40 -16.11 -3.10
C ALA A 618 -35.19 -17.32 -3.63
N HIS A 619 -36.51 -17.22 -3.63
CA HIS A 619 -37.43 -18.28 -4.05
C HIS A 619 -37.95 -18.04 -5.47
N TYR A 620 -37.40 -18.74 -6.45
CA TYR A 620 -37.87 -18.69 -7.85
C TYR A 620 -38.96 -19.74 -8.11
N GLY A 621 -38.86 -20.90 -7.45
CA GLY A 621 -39.66 -22.07 -7.78
C GLY A 621 -39.26 -22.67 -9.13
N GLY A 622 -40.15 -23.51 -9.70
CA GLY A 622 -39.88 -24.20 -10.96
C GLY A 622 -38.58 -25.03 -10.92
N ASP A 623 -37.82 -24.99 -12.00
CA ASP A 623 -36.54 -25.71 -12.13
C ASP A 623 -35.33 -24.94 -11.54
N ILE A 624 -35.48 -23.63 -11.27
CA ILE A 624 -34.45 -22.78 -10.63
C ILE A 624 -34.37 -23.06 -9.13
N GLY A 625 -35.53 -23.21 -8.48
CA GLY A 625 -35.65 -23.52 -7.06
C GLY A 625 -35.31 -22.34 -6.14
N ASP A 626 -34.54 -22.63 -5.09
CA ASP A 626 -34.10 -21.67 -4.09
C ASP A 626 -32.61 -21.34 -4.29
N VAL A 627 -32.25 -20.06 -4.17
CA VAL A 627 -30.87 -19.58 -4.32
C VAL A 627 -30.47 -18.78 -3.06
N PRO A 628 -29.48 -19.24 -2.27
CA PRO A 628 -29.00 -18.51 -1.11
C PRO A 628 -28.10 -17.34 -1.50
N GLY A 629 -27.94 -16.38 -0.61
CA GLY A 629 -26.90 -15.34 -0.65
C GLY A 629 -26.70 -14.76 0.76
N GLU A 630 -25.50 -14.26 1.07
CA GLU A 630 -25.25 -13.60 2.35
C GLU A 630 -24.19 -12.50 2.25
N MET A 631 -24.15 -11.66 3.28
CA MET A 631 -23.08 -10.70 3.57
C MET A 631 -22.76 -10.78 5.06
N ARG A 632 -21.49 -10.58 5.44
CA ARG A 632 -21.01 -10.64 6.82
C ARG A 632 -20.02 -9.53 7.13
N ARG A 633 -19.91 -9.13 8.40
CA ARG A 633 -18.95 -8.15 8.92
C ARG A 633 -18.44 -8.52 10.30
N THR A 634 -17.19 -8.16 10.58
CA THR A 634 -16.55 -8.31 11.89
C THR A 634 -16.55 -6.98 12.64
N TYR A 635 -16.92 -7.02 13.92
CA TYR A 635 -16.87 -5.91 14.88
C TYR A 635 -16.19 -6.36 16.18
N TYR A 636 -15.84 -5.43 17.07
CA TYR A 636 -15.30 -5.76 18.40
C TYR A 636 -16.24 -5.30 19.51
N LEU A 637 -16.30 -6.04 20.62
CA LEU A 637 -17.16 -5.72 21.76
C LEU A 637 -16.34 -5.65 23.06
N THR A 638 -16.11 -4.45 23.59
CA THR A 638 -15.21 -4.25 24.74
C THR A 638 -15.75 -3.25 25.78
N ARG A 639 -14.98 -3.05 26.84
CA ARG A 639 -15.17 -2.03 27.89
C ARG A 639 -13.83 -1.42 28.24
N ASP A 640 -13.74 -0.09 28.26
CA ASP A 640 -12.62 0.60 28.90
C ASP A 640 -13.15 1.71 29.84
N PRO A 641 -13.00 1.56 31.16
CA PRO A 641 -13.43 2.57 32.12
C PRO A 641 -12.54 3.82 32.12
N THR A 642 -11.34 3.79 31.52
CA THR A 642 -10.44 4.96 31.46
C THR A 642 -10.60 5.79 30.18
N LEU A 643 -11.47 5.37 29.25
CA LEU A 643 -11.87 6.22 28.12
C LEU A 643 -12.48 7.54 28.61
N VAL A 644 -11.89 8.64 28.13
CA VAL A 644 -12.35 10.01 28.35
C VAL A 644 -13.79 10.14 27.85
N LYS A 645 -14.60 10.90 28.58
CA LYS A 645 -16.03 11.03 28.26
C LYS A 645 -16.24 11.65 26.88
N GLY A 646 -17.00 10.95 26.03
CA GLY A 646 -17.28 11.37 24.66
C GLY A 646 -16.34 10.76 23.61
N PHE A 647 -15.34 9.99 24.03
CA PHE A 647 -14.49 9.20 23.14
C PHE A 647 -14.94 7.73 23.07
N PRO A 648 -14.66 7.02 21.96
CA PRO A 648 -14.01 7.54 20.75
C PRO A 648 -14.93 8.42 19.90
N ILE A 649 -14.33 9.34 19.14
CA ILE A 649 -15.01 10.23 18.19
C ILE A 649 -14.82 9.68 16.78
N GLN A 650 -15.90 9.57 16.01
CA GLN A 650 -15.83 9.26 14.59
C GLN A 650 -15.68 10.56 13.78
N LEU A 651 -14.56 10.72 13.08
CA LEU A 651 -14.23 11.94 12.32
C LEU A 651 -14.83 11.95 10.90
N GLY A 652 -15.14 10.76 10.38
CA GLY A 652 -15.74 10.55 9.05
C GLY A 652 -14.72 10.41 7.91
N ALA A 653 -13.44 10.67 8.17
CA ALA A 653 -12.32 10.46 7.27
C ALA A 653 -11.08 10.06 8.08
N SER A 654 -10.10 9.46 7.39
CA SER A 654 -8.81 9.09 7.95
C SER A 654 -8.02 10.30 8.44
N ALA A 655 -6.97 10.01 9.22
CA ALA A 655 -6.05 11.02 9.67
C ALA A 655 -4.69 10.39 9.96
N GLU A 656 -3.75 10.65 9.06
CA GLU A 656 -2.36 10.22 9.11
C GLU A 656 -1.51 11.19 9.94
N GLY A 657 -1.94 12.46 10.00
CA GLY A 657 -1.41 13.46 10.91
C GLY A 657 -1.66 13.08 12.38
N SER A 658 -0.67 13.31 13.23
CA SER A 658 -0.77 12.98 14.65
C SER A 658 -1.50 14.07 15.44
N PRO A 659 -2.14 13.74 16.59
CA PRO A 659 -2.78 14.74 17.43
C PRO A 659 -1.78 15.72 18.04
N ARG A 660 -2.24 16.95 18.24
CA ARG A 660 -1.48 18.06 18.83
C ARG A 660 -2.24 18.65 20.01
N LEU A 661 -1.51 18.95 21.09
CA LEU A 661 -2.10 19.46 22.34
C LEU A 661 -1.51 20.82 22.69
N ALA A 662 -2.32 21.88 22.57
CA ALA A 662 -1.91 23.26 22.80
C ALA A 662 -3.06 24.04 23.45
N ASP A 663 -2.76 24.96 24.38
CA ASP A 663 -3.73 25.92 24.90
C ASP A 663 -3.97 26.98 23.80
N LEU A 664 -5.07 26.85 23.03
CA LEU A 664 -5.35 27.73 21.91
C LEU A 664 -6.13 28.98 22.33
N ASP A 665 -7.02 28.86 23.33
CA ASP A 665 -7.89 29.96 23.77
C ASP A 665 -7.47 30.67 25.07
N GLY A 666 -6.35 30.25 25.66
CA GLY A 666 -5.63 30.94 26.74
C GLY A 666 -6.22 30.69 28.13
N ASP A 667 -6.88 29.56 28.35
CA ASP A 667 -7.50 29.22 29.63
C ASP A 667 -6.59 28.42 30.60
N GLY A 668 -5.45 27.94 30.11
CA GLY A 668 -4.47 27.15 30.84
C GLY A 668 -4.66 25.62 30.76
N VAL A 669 -5.65 25.12 30.02
CA VAL A 669 -5.87 23.71 29.69
C VAL A 669 -5.50 23.49 28.22
N ARG A 670 -5.05 22.29 27.83
CA ARG A 670 -4.69 22.02 26.43
C ARG A 670 -5.91 21.62 25.61
N ASP A 671 -6.09 22.29 24.48
CA ASP A 671 -7.03 21.89 23.44
C ASP A 671 -6.42 20.80 22.54
N LEU A 672 -7.28 19.91 22.06
CA LEU A 672 -6.95 18.83 21.14
C LEU A 672 -7.14 19.29 19.69
N VAL A 673 -6.05 19.46 18.96
CA VAL A 673 -6.03 19.76 17.53
C VAL A 673 -5.82 18.49 16.71
N TYR A 674 -6.63 18.31 15.68
CA TYR A 674 -6.56 17.14 14.81
C TYR A 674 -6.87 17.47 13.35
N ALA A 675 -6.08 16.94 12.42
CA ALA A 675 -6.27 17.16 10.98
C ALA A 675 -6.67 15.86 10.27
N THR A 676 -7.46 15.97 9.20
CA THR A 676 -8.05 14.81 8.49
C THR A 676 -7.83 14.88 6.99
N SER A 677 -7.89 13.74 6.32
CA SER A 677 -7.85 13.62 4.85
C SER A 677 -9.09 14.18 4.15
N ASP A 678 -10.14 14.53 4.90
CA ASP A 678 -11.29 15.34 4.46
C ASP A 678 -10.96 16.84 4.35
N GLY A 679 -9.69 17.23 4.50
CA GLY A 679 -9.24 18.62 4.47
C GLY A 679 -9.75 19.47 5.63
N LYS A 680 -10.11 18.84 6.76
CA LYS A 680 -10.54 19.54 7.98
C LYS A 680 -9.42 19.60 9.00
N VAL A 681 -9.28 20.74 9.66
CA VAL A 681 -8.62 20.85 10.98
C VAL A 681 -9.73 21.04 12.01
N GLU A 682 -9.84 20.12 12.94
CA GLU A 682 -10.70 20.19 14.12
C GLU A 682 -9.89 20.67 15.32
N ALA A 683 -10.50 21.44 16.21
CA ALA A 683 -9.92 21.82 17.51
C ALA A 683 -10.99 21.69 18.60
N PHE A 684 -10.69 20.94 19.66
CA PHE A 684 -11.63 20.64 20.74
C PHE A 684 -11.06 20.98 22.11
N ARG A 685 -11.80 21.78 22.90
CA ARG A 685 -11.65 21.78 24.35
C ARG A 685 -12.32 20.53 24.90
N ILE A 686 -11.62 19.75 25.73
CA ILE A 686 -12.25 18.63 26.45
C ILE A 686 -12.82 19.14 27.78
N THR A 687 -14.02 18.69 28.13
CA THR A 687 -14.70 19.14 29.34
C THR A 687 -15.38 17.96 30.03
N THR A 688 -15.83 18.15 31.27
CA THR A 688 -16.71 17.19 31.97
C THR A 688 -18.04 16.92 31.23
N ALA A 689 -18.40 17.71 30.21
CA ALA A 689 -19.53 17.43 29.31
C ALA A 689 -19.17 16.47 28.17
N GLY A 690 -17.91 16.44 27.76
CA GLY A 690 -17.35 15.81 26.57
C GLY A 690 -16.50 16.81 25.76
N PRO A 691 -15.99 16.40 24.57
CA PRO A 691 -15.33 17.31 23.63
C PRO A 691 -16.29 18.42 23.15
N GLN A 692 -15.80 19.65 23.04
CA GLN A 692 -16.53 20.80 22.50
C GLN A 692 -15.65 21.52 21.45
N PRO A 693 -16.13 21.73 20.21
CA PRO A 693 -15.37 22.46 19.20
C PRO A 693 -15.06 23.90 19.64
N LEU A 694 -13.85 24.37 19.38
CA LEU A 694 -13.49 25.77 19.57
C LEU A 694 -14.19 26.67 18.53
N PRO A 695 -14.41 27.97 18.85
CA PRO A 695 -14.97 28.92 17.88
C PRO A 695 -14.14 28.97 16.59
N GLY A 696 -14.83 28.91 15.44
CA GLY A 696 -14.19 28.93 14.12
C GLY A 696 -13.81 27.56 13.55
N PHE A 697 -13.74 26.52 14.38
CA PHE A 697 -13.42 25.16 13.94
C PHE A 697 -14.69 24.32 13.62
N PRO A 698 -14.61 23.37 12.67
CA PRO A 698 -13.44 23.05 11.85
C PRO A 698 -13.10 24.07 10.77
N PHE A 699 -11.80 24.35 10.62
CA PHE A 699 -11.26 24.95 9.40
C PHE A 699 -11.36 23.95 8.24
N ARG A 700 -11.52 24.43 7.00
CA ARG A 700 -11.55 23.60 5.79
C ARG A 700 -10.56 24.14 4.74
N THR A 701 -9.78 23.25 4.15
CA THR A 701 -8.87 23.54 3.04
C THR A 701 -9.63 23.92 1.75
N ALA A 702 -8.87 24.31 0.73
CA ALA A 702 -9.37 24.50 -0.63
C ALA A 702 -10.02 23.22 -1.18
N LEU A 703 -10.81 23.38 -2.24
CA LEU A 703 -11.26 22.24 -3.04
C LEU A 703 -10.07 21.63 -3.78
N ILE A 704 -10.12 20.32 -4.02
CA ILE A 704 -9.16 19.65 -4.91
C ILE A 704 -9.25 20.20 -6.34
N ASP A 705 -8.20 19.98 -7.12
CA ASP A 705 -8.21 20.30 -8.55
C ASP A 705 -9.34 19.54 -9.28
N GLY A 706 -9.84 20.13 -10.36
CA GLY A 706 -11.08 19.72 -11.00
C GLY A 706 -12.37 20.21 -10.35
N PHE A 707 -12.40 20.58 -9.06
CA PHE A 707 -13.64 21.02 -8.36
C PHE A 707 -13.76 22.53 -8.10
N ALA A 708 -12.69 23.30 -8.30
CA ALA A 708 -12.71 24.75 -8.12
C ALA A 708 -13.31 25.49 -9.34
N ASP A 709 -14.21 26.46 -9.09
CA ASP A 709 -14.77 27.36 -10.11
C ASP A 709 -14.58 28.85 -9.72
N PRO A 710 -13.82 29.64 -10.50
CA PRO A 710 -13.00 29.21 -11.64
C PRO A 710 -11.81 28.35 -11.16
N PRO A 711 -11.22 27.51 -12.03
CA PRO A 711 -10.02 26.74 -11.71
C PRO A 711 -8.86 27.64 -11.24
N PRO A 712 -7.98 27.16 -10.34
CA PRO A 712 -6.92 27.97 -9.74
C PRO A 712 -5.87 28.44 -10.75
N THR A 713 -5.70 27.71 -11.86
CA THR A 713 -4.87 28.12 -13.00
C THR A 713 -5.58 27.84 -14.33
N PRO A 714 -5.23 28.51 -15.44
CA PRO A 714 -5.83 28.23 -16.75
C PRO A 714 -5.51 26.84 -17.35
N THR A 715 -4.58 26.09 -16.75
CA THR A 715 -4.22 24.73 -17.16
C THR A 715 -4.82 23.65 -16.26
N THR A 716 -5.40 24.02 -15.12
CA THR A 716 -6.13 23.10 -14.25
C THR A 716 -7.51 22.79 -14.87
N PRO A 717 -7.92 21.52 -15.02
CA PRO A 717 -9.22 21.15 -15.58
C PRO A 717 -10.38 21.45 -14.61
N SER A 718 -11.60 21.23 -15.08
CA SER A 718 -12.85 21.40 -14.31
C SER A 718 -13.80 20.23 -14.56
N TYR A 719 -13.76 19.23 -13.69
CA TYR A 719 -14.59 18.02 -13.75
C TYR A 719 -16.07 18.27 -13.40
N LEU A 720 -16.45 19.48 -12.98
CA LEU A 720 -17.81 19.84 -12.56
C LEU A 720 -18.90 19.59 -13.62
N ALA A 721 -18.53 19.37 -14.89
CA ALA A 721 -19.47 18.97 -15.94
C ALA A 721 -19.84 17.47 -15.89
N ALA A 722 -19.14 16.61 -15.15
CA ALA A 722 -19.43 15.19 -15.11
C ALA A 722 -20.82 14.89 -14.51
N PRO A 723 -21.56 13.89 -15.04
CA PRO A 723 -22.91 13.55 -14.59
C PRO A 723 -23.08 13.34 -13.08
N ALA A 724 -22.10 12.74 -12.40
CA ALA A 724 -22.11 12.52 -10.95
C ALA A 724 -22.21 13.84 -10.15
N TYR A 725 -21.45 14.86 -10.57
CA TYR A 725 -21.41 16.16 -9.90
C TYR A 725 -22.58 17.04 -10.31
N GLN A 726 -22.94 17.09 -11.60
CA GLN A 726 -24.12 17.83 -12.07
C GLN A 726 -25.43 17.37 -11.43
N SER A 727 -25.56 16.06 -11.18
CA SER A 727 -26.75 15.49 -10.51
C SER A 727 -26.74 15.67 -8.99
N GLY A 728 -25.61 16.06 -8.40
CA GLY A 728 -25.41 16.13 -6.95
C GLY A 728 -25.36 14.76 -6.26
N ALA A 729 -25.14 13.68 -7.02
CA ALA A 729 -24.98 12.33 -6.47
C ALA A 729 -23.63 12.19 -5.74
N VAL A 730 -22.58 12.81 -6.29
CA VAL A 730 -21.33 13.10 -5.59
C VAL A 730 -21.23 14.62 -5.47
N LEU A 731 -20.98 15.14 -4.26
CA LEU A 731 -20.93 16.58 -3.99
C LEU A 731 -19.49 17.09 -4.14
N PRO A 732 -19.21 18.09 -4.99
CA PRO A 732 -17.88 18.67 -5.06
C PRO A 732 -17.40 19.31 -3.75
N ASP A 733 -18.29 19.77 -2.86
CA ASP A 733 -17.89 20.49 -1.63
C ASP A 733 -17.11 19.65 -0.61
N ILE A 734 -17.25 18.33 -0.66
CA ILE A 734 -16.51 17.38 0.19
C ILE A 734 -15.15 16.98 -0.40
N GLY A 735 -14.89 17.26 -1.69
CA GLY A 735 -13.58 17.07 -2.30
C GLY A 735 -12.63 18.21 -1.89
N ARG A 736 -11.95 18.02 -0.76
CA ARG A 736 -11.03 18.98 -0.15
C ARG A 736 -9.60 18.49 -0.24
N GLU A 737 -8.65 19.41 -0.33
CA GLU A 737 -7.23 19.04 -0.28
C GLU A 737 -6.92 18.28 1.02
N ALA A 738 -6.52 17.02 0.90
CA ALA A 738 -6.28 16.12 2.03
C ALA A 738 -5.09 16.56 2.88
N ILE A 739 -5.22 16.46 4.21
CA ILE A 739 -4.13 16.70 5.16
C ILE A 739 -3.66 15.34 5.69
N VAL A 740 -2.42 14.96 5.39
CA VAL A 740 -1.82 13.68 5.79
C VAL A 740 -0.59 13.83 6.71
N ASN A 741 -0.30 15.07 7.12
CA ASN A 741 0.84 15.43 7.96
C ASN A 741 0.38 16.00 9.31
N THR A 742 1.30 16.08 10.26
CA THR A 742 1.02 16.58 11.61
C THR A 742 1.11 18.11 11.64
N PRO A 743 0.08 18.83 12.15
CA PRO A 743 0.16 20.27 12.31
C PRO A 743 1.35 20.72 13.18
N ALA A 744 1.87 21.91 12.90
CA ALA A 744 2.72 22.65 13.83
C ALA A 744 1.91 23.77 14.49
N ILE A 745 2.20 24.10 15.75
CA ILE A 745 1.45 25.10 16.52
C ILE A 745 2.41 25.95 17.35
N ASP A 746 2.41 27.27 17.13
CA ASP A 746 3.05 28.27 17.99
C ASP A 746 2.58 29.70 17.62
N ASP A 747 2.99 30.71 18.38
CA ASP A 747 2.74 32.13 18.10
C ASP A 747 3.68 32.60 16.96
N LEU A 748 3.14 32.80 15.75
CA LEU A 748 3.92 33.17 14.55
C LEU A 748 4.02 34.68 14.36
N ASP A 749 3.05 35.47 14.82
CA ASP A 749 3.00 36.92 14.60
C ASP A 749 3.38 37.79 15.83
N GLY A 750 3.50 37.15 17.00
CA GLY A 750 3.96 37.73 18.26
C GLY A 750 2.88 38.40 19.11
N ASP A 751 1.59 38.13 18.86
CA ASP A 751 0.48 38.71 19.62
C ASP A 751 0.15 37.96 20.93
N GLY A 752 0.66 36.73 21.09
CA GLY A 752 0.46 35.86 22.25
C GLY A 752 -0.63 34.80 22.09
N ALA A 753 -1.32 34.74 20.95
CA ALA A 753 -2.13 33.60 20.53
C ALA A 753 -1.32 32.67 19.60
N PRO A 754 -1.56 31.35 19.61
CA PRO A 754 -0.90 30.42 18.70
C PRO A 754 -1.64 30.25 17.36
N GLU A 755 -0.89 30.25 16.27
CA GLU A 755 -1.33 29.80 14.94
C GLU A 755 -1.09 28.30 14.76
N ILE A 756 -1.92 27.69 13.92
CA ILE A 756 -1.82 26.30 13.46
C ILE A 756 -1.34 26.32 12.00
N VAL A 757 -0.21 25.66 11.73
CA VAL A 757 0.38 25.52 10.40
C VAL A 757 0.21 24.09 9.91
N ILE A 758 -0.32 23.93 8.71
CA ILE A 758 -0.53 22.63 8.03
C ILE A 758 -0.04 22.70 6.58
N SER A 759 0.21 21.55 5.98
CA SER A 759 0.28 21.42 4.52
C SER A 759 -0.65 20.32 4.01
N THR A 760 -0.98 20.33 2.73
CA THR A 760 -1.85 19.33 2.11
C THR A 760 -1.09 18.43 1.14
N TRP A 761 -1.63 17.26 0.84
CA TRP A 761 -1.05 16.32 -0.13
C TRP A 761 -0.74 16.98 -1.49
N PRO A 762 -1.65 17.80 -2.09
CA PRO A 762 -1.36 18.57 -3.31
C PRO A 762 -0.37 19.74 -3.11
N GLY A 763 0.23 19.89 -1.93
CA GLY A 763 1.31 20.84 -1.66
C GLY A 763 0.83 22.26 -1.39
N THR A 764 -0.31 22.46 -0.73
CA THR A 764 -0.74 23.79 -0.27
C THR A 764 -0.49 23.93 1.23
N VAL A 765 0.23 24.98 1.62
CA VAL A 765 0.55 25.33 3.02
C VAL A 765 -0.43 26.39 3.51
N TYR A 766 -0.93 26.22 4.73
CA TYR A 766 -1.89 27.12 5.39
C TYR A 766 -1.36 27.53 6.77
N VAL A 767 -1.67 28.75 7.19
CA VAL A 767 -1.49 29.25 8.55
C VAL A 767 -2.85 29.76 9.04
N ILE A 768 -3.35 29.17 10.13
CA ILE A 768 -4.72 29.31 10.63
C ILE A 768 -4.61 29.87 12.06
N GLY A 769 -5.25 30.99 12.36
CA GLY A 769 -5.27 31.53 13.72
C GLY A 769 -6.09 30.68 14.69
N ASN A 770 -5.94 30.93 15.99
CA ASN A 770 -6.72 30.26 17.05
C ASN A 770 -8.25 30.49 16.97
N ASP A 771 -8.72 31.41 16.12
CA ASP A 771 -10.13 31.67 15.82
C ASP A 771 -10.62 30.97 14.54
N GLY A 772 -9.79 30.11 13.93
CA GLY A 772 -10.06 29.42 12.67
C GLY A 772 -9.97 30.29 11.42
N ALA A 773 -9.56 31.56 11.52
CA ALA A 773 -9.35 32.43 10.36
C ALA A 773 -8.00 32.16 9.68
N LEU A 774 -7.94 32.38 8.36
CA LEU A 774 -6.71 32.22 7.60
C LEU A 774 -5.82 33.47 7.73
N ALA A 775 -4.55 33.29 8.07
CA ALA A 775 -3.61 34.38 8.30
C ALA A 775 -3.28 35.17 7.01
N PRO A 776 -2.97 36.48 7.10
CA PRO A 776 -2.62 37.29 5.93
C PRO A 776 -1.40 36.75 5.18
N GLY A 777 -1.52 36.60 3.85
CA GLY A 777 -0.46 36.05 2.99
C GLY A 777 -0.61 34.56 2.66
N TRP A 778 -1.57 33.88 3.31
CA TRP A 778 -1.88 32.46 3.14
C TRP A 778 -3.21 32.24 2.39
N PRO A 779 -3.40 31.08 1.74
CA PRO A 779 -2.50 29.93 1.70
C PRO A 779 -1.45 30.07 0.58
N ARG A 780 -0.45 29.19 0.59
CA ARG A 780 0.58 29.13 -0.47
C ARG A 780 0.69 27.74 -1.07
N ARG A 781 0.50 27.65 -2.38
CA ARG A 781 0.60 26.40 -3.14
C ARG A 781 1.98 26.25 -3.77
N LEU A 782 2.57 25.06 -3.62
CA LEU A 782 3.89 24.73 -4.13
C LEU A 782 3.90 24.64 -5.67
N PRO A 783 5.08 24.82 -6.31
CA PRO A 783 5.22 24.80 -7.77
C PRO A 783 4.70 23.51 -8.43
N GLU A 784 4.32 23.62 -9.70
CA GLU A 784 3.86 22.48 -10.49
C GLU A 784 5.03 21.60 -10.96
N VAL A 785 4.77 20.30 -11.06
CA VAL A 785 5.68 19.35 -11.74
C VAL A 785 4.86 18.62 -12.82
N PRO A 786 4.93 19.08 -14.08
CA PRO A 786 4.07 18.59 -15.16
C PRO A 786 4.41 17.17 -15.62
N SER A 787 3.44 16.54 -16.28
CA SER A 787 3.57 15.31 -17.07
C SER A 787 4.38 15.54 -18.37
N CYS A 788 4.58 14.47 -19.15
CA CYS A 788 5.56 14.42 -20.24
C CYS A 788 5.06 13.78 -21.54
N PRO A 789 4.05 14.37 -22.23
CA PRO A 789 3.64 13.92 -23.55
C PRO A 789 4.77 14.13 -24.58
N LEU A 790 5.42 13.04 -25.00
CA LEU A 790 6.59 13.08 -25.90
C LEU A 790 6.21 13.29 -27.38
N GLY A 791 5.92 14.53 -27.76
CA GLY A 791 5.96 14.96 -29.15
C GLY A 791 7.39 15.08 -29.69
N VAL A 792 7.71 14.44 -30.83
CA VAL A 792 9.05 14.56 -31.46
C VAL A 792 9.40 16.02 -31.73
N GLY A 793 10.44 16.52 -31.03
CA GLY A 793 10.96 17.87 -31.22
C GLY A 793 10.46 18.91 -30.22
N ALA A 794 9.59 18.54 -29.28
CA ALA A 794 9.42 19.33 -28.07
C ALA A 794 10.78 19.47 -27.35
N PRO A 795 11.19 20.68 -26.89
CA PRO A 795 12.42 20.80 -26.12
C PRO A 795 12.25 20.02 -24.81
N PRO A 796 13.23 19.20 -24.40
CA PRO A 796 13.16 18.52 -23.11
C PRO A 796 13.12 19.57 -22.01
N VAL A 797 11.96 19.75 -21.39
CA VAL A 797 11.80 20.57 -20.20
C VAL A 797 12.53 19.89 -19.05
N SER A 798 13.38 20.64 -18.34
CA SER A 798 14.23 20.12 -17.27
C SER A 798 13.48 19.72 -15.99
N THR A 799 12.15 19.83 -16.02
CA THR A 799 11.20 19.64 -14.91
C THR A 799 10.22 18.49 -15.16
N CYS A 800 10.41 17.75 -16.24
CA CYS A 800 9.57 16.60 -16.60
C CYS A 800 9.85 15.40 -15.68
N MET A 801 8.81 14.68 -15.23
CA MET A 801 9.03 13.33 -14.70
C MET A 801 9.67 12.48 -15.78
N SER A 802 10.72 11.74 -15.41
CA SER A 802 11.41 10.85 -16.34
C SER A 802 11.47 9.48 -15.69
N THR A 803 11.72 8.46 -16.50
CA THR A 803 11.93 7.07 -16.04
C THR A 803 13.04 6.90 -14.98
N ALA A 804 13.81 7.96 -14.71
CA ALA A 804 14.76 8.03 -13.60
C ALA A 804 14.29 8.93 -12.43
N SER A 805 13.53 10.01 -12.69
CA SER A 805 13.23 11.06 -11.70
C SER A 805 11.77 11.03 -11.25
N ARG A 806 11.54 10.67 -9.98
CA ARG A 806 10.22 10.58 -9.34
C ARG A 806 9.94 11.82 -8.50
N ILE A 807 9.51 12.91 -9.14
CA ILE A 807 9.23 14.19 -8.49
C ILE A 807 7.82 14.66 -8.82
N ALA A 808 7.10 15.23 -7.87
CA ALA A 808 5.72 15.71 -8.08
C ALA A 808 5.49 17.02 -7.32
N ARG A 809 4.42 17.76 -7.66
CA ARG A 809 3.85 18.73 -6.72
C ARG A 809 3.31 17.92 -5.52
N GLY A 810 3.55 18.39 -4.30
CA GLY A 810 2.95 17.80 -3.11
C GLY A 810 3.85 17.80 -1.88
N ALA A 811 3.29 17.41 -0.74
CA ALA A 811 3.99 17.33 0.53
C ALA A 811 3.45 16.18 1.42
N PHE A 812 4.38 15.46 2.05
CA PHE A 812 4.10 14.49 3.13
C PHE A 812 4.81 14.87 4.43
N ALA A 813 5.96 15.53 4.33
CA ALA A 813 6.67 16.12 5.46
C ALA A 813 5.76 17.11 6.21
N SER A 814 5.80 17.09 7.53
CA SER A 814 5.10 18.07 8.35
C SER A 814 5.79 19.44 8.28
N PRO A 815 5.05 20.57 8.36
CA PRO A 815 5.67 21.89 8.46
C PRO A 815 6.41 22.03 9.79
N VAL A 816 7.52 22.78 9.81
CA VAL A 816 8.37 22.97 10.99
C VAL A 816 8.55 24.47 11.28
N LEU A 817 8.48 24.85 12.56
CA LEU A 817 8.53 26.25 12.99
C LEU A 817 9.86 26.58 13.68
N VAL A 818 10.65 27.46 13.07
CA VAL A 818 11.99 27.84 13.54
C VAL A 818 12.39 29.21 13.01
N ASP A 819 13.04 30.04 13.83
CA ASP A 819 13.74 31.26 13.38
C ASP A 819 15.02 30.89 12.61
N LEU A 820 15.07 31.12 11.29
CA LEU A 820 16.21 30.79 10.43
C LEU A 820 17.03 32.00 9.97
N ASP A 821 16.53 33.24 10.11
CA ASP A 821 17.31 34.45 9.78
C ASP A 821 17.77 35.29 10.99
N GLY A 822 17.37 34.88 12.21
CA GLY A 822 17.83 35.38 13.49
C GLY A 822 17.14 36.69 13.91
N ASP A 823 15.96 36.98 13.37
CA ASP A 823 15.21 38.21 13.66
C ASP A 823 14.30 38.10 14.90
N GLY A 824 14.07 36.88 15.39
CA GLY A 824 13.25 36.55 16.56
C GLY A 824 11.80 36.15 16.24
N ALA A 825 11.38 36.17 14.98
CA ALA A 825 10.12 35.58 14.51
C ALA A 825 10.33 34.13 14.02
N LEU A 826 9.24 33.37 13.91
CA LEU A 826 9.30 31.99 13.40
C LEU A 826 9.10 31.95 11.88
N ASP A 827 9.99 31.24 11.19
CA ASP A 827 9.81 30.82 9.81
C ASP A 827 9.16 29.43 9.74
N ILE A 828 8.51 29.15 8.60
CA ILE A 828 7.86 27.87 8.27
C ILE A 828 8.74 27.14 7.26
N VAL A 829 9.29 26.00 7.66
CA VAL A 829 10.05 25.09 6.78
C VAL A 829 9.12 23.99 6.26
N GLN A 830 9.18 23.71 4.96
CA GLN A 830 8.41 22.65 4.31
C GLN A 830 9.25 21.88 3.30
N ALA A 831 9.47 20.58 3.51
CA ALA A 831 10.07 19.70 2.51
C ALA A 831 8.99 19.10 1.58
N ALA A 832 9.33 18.84 0.32
CA ALA A 832 8.33 18.59 -0.73
C ALA A 832 8.68 17.43 -1.70
N PHE A 833 7.65 16.94 -2.40
CA PHE A 833 7.75 15.89 -3.41
C PHE A 833 8.53 16.29 -4.66
N ASP A 834 8.79 17.58 -4.88
CA ASP A 834 9.58 18.05 -6.02
C ASP A 834 11.10 18.01 -5.74
N GLY A 835 11.50 17.49 -4.57
CA GLY A 835 12.87 17.33 -4.12
C GLY A 835 13.50 18.61 -3.55
N ASN A 836 12.67 19.60 -3.18
CA ASN A 836 13.11 20.85 -2.56
C ASN A 836 12.72 20.94 -1.08
N VAL A 837 13.54 21.68 -0.32
CA VAL A 837 13.18 22.22 0.99
C VAL A 837 12.87 23.70 0.82
N TYR A 838 11.69 24.13 1.25
CA TYR A 838 11.22 25.51 1.26
C TYR A 838 11.32 26.10 2.67
N ALA A 839 11.48 27.41 2.75
CA ALA A 839 11.26 28.17 3.97
C ALA A 839 10.53 29.48 3.62
N PHE A 840 9.56 29.86 4.45
CA PHE A 840 8.73 31.05 4.29
C PHE A 840 8.64 31.80 5.62
N ARG A 841 8.64 33.13 5.60
CA ARG A 841 8.26 33.93 6.78
C ARG A 841 6.81 33.70 7.15
N ALA A 842 6.42 34.04 8.38
CA ALA A 842 5.01 34.09 8.82
C ALA A 842 4.09 34.91 7.88
N THR A 843 4.63 35.92 7.16
CA THR A 843 3.89 36.71 6.14
C THR A 843 3.67 35.98 4.80
N GLY A 844 4.18 34.75 4.67
CA GLY A 844 4.22 33.96 3.44
C GLY A 844 5.38 34.31 2.50
N GLU A 845 6.15 35.38 2.72
CA GLU A 845 7.29 35.70 1.83
C GLU A 845 8.39 34.64 1.88
N ASP A 846 8.95 34.27 0.72
CA ASP A 846 10.03 33.29 0.61
C ASP A 846 11.27 33.74 1.41
N LEU A 847 11.85 32.84 2.20
CA LEU A 847 13.03 33.15 2.99
C LEU A 847 14.29 33.22 2.09
N PRO A 848 15.14 34.26 2.20
CA PRO A 848 16.32 34.40 1.36
C PRO A 848 17.28 33.21 1.48
N GLY A 849 17.52 32.53 0.36
CA GLY A 849 18.33 31.30 0.31
C GLY A 849 17.54 30.05 -0.02
N PHE A 850 16.20 30.09 0.12
CA PHE A 850 15.29 28.99 -0.21
C PHE A 850 14.55 29.25 -1.54
N PRO A 851 14.02 28.20 -2.21
CA PRO A 851 14.15 26.78 -1.87
C PRO A 851 15.56 26.20 -2.11
N VAL A 852 15.91 25.17 -1.34
CA VAL A 852 17.13 24.37 -1.52
C VAL A 852 16.78 23.04 -2.17
N ALA A 853 17.33 22.78 -3.36
CA ALA A 853 17.18 21.50 -4.04
C ALA A 853 18.15 20.46 -3.46
N LEU A 854 17.64 19.33 -2.98
CA LEU A 854 18.48 18.21 -2.57
C LEU A 854 18.81 17.31 -3.76
N HIS A 855 20.07 16.88 -3.80
CA HIS A 855 20.60 15.99 -4.83
C HIS A 855 21.95 15.38 -4.44
N TYR A 856 22.09 14.06 -4.57
CA TYR A 856 23.30 13.39 -4.09
C TYR A 856 24.48 13.59 -5.02
N THR A 857 25.51 14.27 -4.50
CA THR A 857 26.78 14.57 -5.20
C THR A 857 28.01 13.97 -4.51
N GLY A 858 27.79 13.06 -3.55
CA GLY A 858 28.86 12.42 -2.77
C GLY A 858 29.67 11.38 -3.57
N PRO A 859 30.84 10.96 -3.07
CA PRO A 859 31.81 10.18 -3.85
C PRO A 859 31.58 8.66 -3.84
N HIS A 860 30.51 8.16 -3.18
CA HIS A 860 30.32 6.73 -2.91
C HIS A 860 29.30 6.04 -3.82
N ALA A 861 28.48 6.81 -4.55
CA ALA A 861 27.60 6.34 -5.62
C ALA A 861 27.75 7.24 -6.86
N ASP A 862 27.28 6.76 -8.01
CA ASP A 862 26.93 7.66 -9.11
C ASP A 862 25.76 8.55 -8.64
N ALA A 863 25.70 9.81 -9.08
CA ALA A 863 24.57 10.68 -8.76
C ALA A 863 23.27 10.04 -9.27
N PRO A 864 22.31 9.69 -8.38
CA PRO A 864 21.03 9.12 -8.78
C PRO A 864 20.20 10.20 -9.49
N ALA A 865 19.02 9.86 -10.00
CA ALA A 865 18.07 10.90 -10.39
C ALA A 865 17.31 11.41 -9.15
N ARG A 866 16.74 12.62 -9.27
CA ARG A 866 16.04 13.27 -8.15
C ARG A 866 14.78 12.49 -7.77
N ASN A 867 14.48 12.48 -6.49
CA ASN A 867 13.28 11.87 -5.93
C ASN A 867 12.63 12.85 -4.94
N ARG A 868 11.46 12.49 -4.44
CA ARG A 868 10.71 13.19 -3.38
C ARG A 868 11.54 13.37 -2.10
N ILE A 869 11.09 14.29 -1.25
CA ILE A 869 11.45 14.32 0.18
C ILE A 869 10.17 14.06 0.97
N LEU A 870 10.12 12.92 1.66
CA LEU A 870 9.02 12.58 2.59
C LEU A 870 9.33 12.98 4.04
N THR A 871 10.59 13.27 4.38
CA THR A 871 11.00 13.51 5.77
C THR A 871 10.62 14.89 6.28
N THR A 872 10.10 14.94 7.51
CA THR A 872 10.01 16.18 8.30
C THR A 872 11.43 16.60 8.71
N PRO A 873 11.87 17.84 8.42
CA PRO A 873 13.20 18.31 8.81
C PRO A 873 13.35 18.41 10.34
N ALA A 874 14.38 17.79 10.91
CA ALA A 874 14.73 18.04 12.32
C ALA A 874 15.70 19.23 12.42
N VAL A 875 15.60 20.02 13.49
CA VAL A 875 16.22 21.35 13.59
C VAL A 875 17.23 21.48 14.73
N GLY A 876 18.42 22.01 14.47
CA GLY A 876 19.38 22.36 15.53
C GLY A 876 20.64 23.04 15.02
N ASP A 877 21.22 23.94 15.82
CA ASP A 877 22.49 24.60 15.50
C ASP A 877 23.67 23.63 15.68
N PHE A 878 24.18 23.06 14.57
CA PHE A 878 25.29 22.11 14.57
C PHE A 878 26.65 22.78 14.40
N ASN A 879 26.69 24.03 13.95
CA ASN A 879 27.91 24.76 13.62
C ASN A 879 28.30 25.81 14.69
N ASP A 880 27.45 26.01 15.70
CA ASP A 880 27.52 26.99 16.80
C ASP A 880 27.57 28.46 16.32
N ASP A 881 26.96 28.79 15.16
CA ASP A 881 26.88 30.17 14.64
C ASP A 881 25.62 30.95 15.03
N GLY A 882 24.67 30.28 15.69
CA GLY A 882 23.42 30.87 16.19
C GLY A 882 22.24 30.78 15.21
N ILE A 883 22.43 30.21 14.02
CA ILE A 883 21.36 29.90 13.07
C ILE A 883 21.11 28.38 13.08
N PRO A 884 19.89 27.88 13.30
CA PRO A 884 19.61 26.45 13.29
C PRO A 884 19.80 25.80 11.90
N ASP A 885 20.44 24.64 11.87
CA ASP A 885 20.62 23.80 10.68
C ASP A 885 19.48 22.76 10.56
N LEU A 886 19.24 22.23 9.35
CA LEU A 886 18.13 21.32 9.03
C LEU A 886 18.63 19.92 8.64
N LEU A 887 18.25 18.89 9.38
CA LEU A 887 18.51 17.48 9.08
C LEU A 887 17.38 16.90 8.21
N VAL A 888 17.70 16.47 6.99
CA VAL A 888 16.70 16.02 5.99
C VAL A 888 17.14 14.72 5.31
N GLY A 889 16.29 13.69 5.34
CA GLY A 889 16.45 12.46 4.58
C GLY A 889 15.79 12.55 3.21
N SER A 890 16.43 12.04 2.16
CA SER A 890 15.86 12.05 0.80
C SER A 890 15.46 10.65 0.34
N ASN A 891 14.44 10.56 -0.51
CA ASN A 891 14.05 9.30 -1.14
C ASN A 891 14.99 8.90 -2.31
N GLU A 892 16.12 9.59 -2.51
CA GLU A 892 17.11 9.24 -3.53
C GLU A 892 17.69 7.85 -3.27
N GLN A 893 17.55 6.96 -4.26
CA GLN A 893 18.00 5.57 -4.18
C GLN A 893 19.47 5.46 -4.63
N LEU A 894 20.35 4.98 -3.76
CA LEU A 894 21.79 4.86 -3.99
C LEU A 894 22.26 3.40 -4.08
N GLY A 895 23.33 3.18 -4.86
CA GLY A 895 23.89 1.85 -5.10
C GLY A 895 23.16 1.07 -6.20
N ASN A 896 23.39 -0.23 -6.28
CA ASN A 896 22.56 -1.09 -7.13
C ASN A 896 21.23 -1.33 -6.43
N ASP A 897 20.13 -1.30 -7.17
CA ASP A 897 18.80 -1.72 -6.74
C ASP A 897 18.35 -1.07 -5.42
N GLY A 898 18.71 0.21 -5.24
CA GLY A 898 18.28 1.03 -4.10
C GLY A 898 18.70 0.51 -2.72
N ALA A 899 19.95 0.05 -2.57
CA ALA A 899 20.48 -0.53 -1.33
C ALA A 899 20.95 0.48 -0.25
N ALA A 900 20.98 1.77 -0.58
CA ALA A 900 21.31 2.85 0.35
C ALA A 900 20.49 4.12 0.05
N GLY A 901 20.41 5.02 1.01
CA GLY A 901 19.82 6.36 0.84
C GLY A 901 20.72 7.47 1.38
N ALA A 902 20.38 8.73 1.08
CA ALA A 902 21.12 9.91 1.51
C ALA A 902 20.40 10.71 2.60
N VAL A 903 21.17 11.20 3.58
CA VAL A 903 20.74 12.18 4.58
C VAL A 903 21.65 13.41 4.46
N TYR A 904 21.03 14.58 4.56
CA TYR A 904 21.64 15.89 4.41
C TYR A 904 21.55 16.65 5.73
N LEU A 905 22.55 17.48 5.99
CA LEU A 905 22.49 18.52 7.01
C LEU A 905 22.66 19.86 6.29
N LEU A 906 21.58 20.61 6.17
CA LEU A 906 21.51 21.87 5.45
C LEU A 906 21.82 23.01 6.40
N ASP A 907 22.61 23.96 5.93
CA ASP A 907 22.81 25.25 6.61
C ASP A 907 21.50 26.04 6.62
N GLY A 908 21.12 26.62 7.77
CA GLY A 908 19.88 27.38 7.92
C GLY A 908 19.72 28.58 6.96
N ARG A 909 20.83 29.10 6.40
CA ARG A 909 20.84 30.16 5.37
C ARG A 909 20.57 29.64 3.95
N GLY A 910 20.37 28.34 3.78
CA GLY A 910 20.16 27.67 2.50
C GLY A 910 21.24 28.02 1.47
N ASN A 911 20.84 28.39 0.25
CA ASN A 911 21.76 28.79 -0.82
C ASN A 911 22.56 30.07 -0.52
N GLY A 912 22.24 30.80 0.55
CA GLY A 912 23.00 31.97 1.03
C GLY A 912 24.22 31.63 1.89
N ALA A 913 24.36 30.36 2.30
CA ALA A 913 25.43 29.90 3.19
C ALA A 913 26.85 30.10 2.60
N PRO A 914 27.84 30.55 3.39
CA PRO A 914 29.18 30.90 2.89
C PRO A 914 29.97 29.74 2.24
N GLU A 915 29.74 28.50 2.68
CA GLU A 915 30.41 27.30 2.16
C GLU A 915 29.50 26.47 1.22
N GLY A 916 28.31 26.98 0.90
CA GLY A 916 27.23 26.27 0.21
C GLY A 916 26.19 25.68 1.18
N PRO A 917 25.02 25.25 0.68
CA PRO A 917 23.85 24.93 1.51
C PRO A 917 23.98 23.64 2.35
N ILE A 918 25.05 22.85 2.21
CA ILE A 918 25.23 21.56 2.89
C ILE A 918 26.50 21.61 3.75
N LEU A 919 26.40 21.22 5.03
CA LEU A 919 27.50 21.36 5.98
C LEU A 919 28.69 20.40 5.72
N PRO A 920 29.93 20.78 6.12
CA PRO A 920 31.13 19.99 5.85
C PRO A 920 31.11 18.57 6.42
N GLY A 921 31.08 17.58 5.54
CA GLY A 921 31.02 16.14 5.87
C GLY A 921 29.71 15.46 5.46
N TRP A 922 28.75 16.23 4.94
CA TRP A 922 27.47 15.77 4.42
C TRP A 922 27.42 15.87 2.87
N PRO A 923 26.47 15.19 2.18
CA PRO A 923 25.54 14.19 2.72
C PRO A 923 26.23 12.92 3.22
N VAL A 924 25.64 12.31 4.26
CA VAL A 924 26.00 10.97 4.73
C VAL A 924 25.07 9.96 4.07
N THR A 925 25.61 8.78 3.75
CA THR A 925 24.82 7.67 3.21
C THR A 925 24.63 6.58 4.25
N LEU A 926 23.51 5.86 4.17
CA LEU A 926 23.20 4.77 5.09
C LEU A 926 22.48 3.64 4.35
N GLY A 927 22.58 2.42 4.87
CA GLY A 927 21.86 1.28 4.32
C GLY A 927 20.36 1.53 4.37
N SER A 928 19.67 1.34 3.26
CA SER A 928 18.22 1.47 3.20
C SER A 928 17.74 0.62 2.05
N LEU A 929 16.86 -0.34 2.31
CA LEU A 929 16.32 -1.22 1.26
C LEU A 929 15.07 -0.59 0.65
N GLN A 930 14.94 -0.64 -0.68
CA GLN A 930 13.65 -0.48 -1.33
C GLN A 930 12.74 -1.67 -0.95
N LEU A 931 11.67 -1.41 -0.20
CA LEU A 931 10.71 -2.45 0.24
C LEU A 931 9.32 -2.24 -0.34
N PHE A 932 8.82 -1.00 -0.30
CA PHE A 932 7.55 -0.57 -0.88
C PHE A 932 7.78 0.74 -1.65
N PRO A 933 7.11 0.94 -2.80
CA PRO A 933 7.19 2.20 -3.53
C PRO A 933 6.67 3.35 -2.65
N LEU A 934 7.09 4.59 -2.95
CA LEU A 934 6.76 5.81 -2.22
C LEU A 934 7.21 5.84 -0.74
N VAL A 935 6.67 4.97 0.10
CA VAL A 935 6.76 4.98 1.57
C VAL A 935 8.03 4.34 2.13
N ALA A 936 8.72 3.52 1.35
CA ALA A 936 9.91 2.78 1.79
C ALA A 936 11.01 2.75 0.71
N GLU A 937 11.32 3.92 0.15
CA GLU A 937 12.43 4.16 -0.79
C GLU A 937 13.37 5.25 -0.29
N GLY A 938 14.70 5.06 -0.44
CA GLY A 938 15.70 6.00 0.07
C GLY A 938 15.62 6.13 1.60
N VAL A 939 15.63 7.35 2.16
CA VAL A 939 15.43 7.61 3.59
C VAL A 939 14.13 8.40 3.80
N PRO A 940 12.97 7.73 3.96
CA PRO A 940 11.67 8.39 4.17
C PRO A 940 11.37 8.65 5.65
N ASN A 941 12.13 8.07 6.58
CA ASN A 941 11.94 8.25 8.02
C ASN A 941 12.59 9.58 8.44
N SER A 942 11.82 10.47 9.06
CA SER A 942 12.33 11.75 9.57
C SER A 942 13.43 11.54 10.62
N GLY A 943 14.41 12.44 10.67
CA GLY A 943 15.49 12.36 11.66
C GLY A 943 15.06 12.84 13.05
N ALA A 944 15.96 12.70 14.02
CA ALA A 944 15.82 13.31 15.35
C ALA A 944 17.18 13.90 15.80
N ILE A 945 17.17 14.84 16.74
CA ILE A 945 18.39 15.52 17.23
C ILE A 945 18.41 15.52 18.77
N ALA A 946 19.59 15.30 19.35
CA ALA A 946 19.82 15.47 20.79
C ALA A 946 21.33 15.62 21.12
N ARG A 947 21.65 15.96 22.37
CA ARG A 947 23.05 15.97 22.87
C ARG A 947 23.47 14.65 23.50
N PHE A 948 24.34 13.92 22.81
CA PHE A 948 24.96 12.68 23.31
C PHE A 948 26.27 13.00 24.04
N ASN A 949 26.29 12.83 25.36
CA ASN A 949 27.39 13.27 26.24
C ASN A 949 27.80 14.75 25.96
N GLY A 950 26.82 15.63 25.76
CA GLY A 950 27.01 17.06 25.49
C GLY A 950 27.34 17.43 24.03
N THR A 951 27.57 16.45 23.14
CA THR A 951 27.79 16.69 21.71
C THR A 951 26.46 16.64 20.97
N LEU A 952 26.07 17.72 20.29
CA LEU A 952 24.87 17.70 19.43
C LEU A 952 25.08 16.72 18.27
N ALA A 953 24.12 15.82 18.07
CA ALA A 953 24.18 14.83 17.02
C ALA A 953 22.80 14.57 16.40
N ALA A 954 22.82 14.33 15.09
CA ALA A 954 21.70 13.83 14.31
C ALA A 954 21.54 12.32 14.53
N VAL A 955 20.30 11.86 14.63
CA VAL A 955 19.91 10.46 14.62
C VAL A 955 19.09 10.19 13.38
N ALA A 956 19.54 9.26 12.54
CA ALA A 956 18.85 8.87 11.32
C ALA A 956 19.00 7.37 11.04
N HIS A 957 17.98 6.76 10.45
CA HIS A 957 18.00 5.39 9.94
C HIS A 957 17.19 5.25 8.66
N GLY A 958 17.55 4.26 7.85
CA GLY A 958 16.79 3.87 6.66
C GLY A 958 15.88 2.68 6.95
N GLN A 959 15.45 2.03 5.88
CA GLN A 959 14.75 0.76 5.94
C GLN A 959 15.74 -0.38 6.10
N ALA A 960 15.60 -1.16 7.18
CA ALA A 960 16.49 -2.25 7.56
C ALA A 960 17.95 -1.85 7.87
N SER A 961 18.16 -0.68 8.49
CA SER A 961 19.47 -0.30 9.05
C SER A 961 19.40 0.17 10.51
N THR A 962 20.41 -0.21 11.29
CA THR A 962 20.62 0.29 12.66
C THR A 962 20.75 1.82 12.66
N PRO A 963 20.17 2.56 13.62
CA PRO A 963 20.28 4.01 13.66
C PRO A 963 21.73 4.50 13.77
N LEU A 964 22.02 5.57 13.02
CA LEU A 964 23.29 6.27 13.05
C LEU A 964 23.17 7.51 13.94
N VAL A 965 24.11 7.68 14.88
CA VAL A 965 24.26 8.91 15.67
C VAL A 965 25.47 9.67 15.13
N LEU A 966 25.22 10.84 14.54
CA LEU A 966 26.15 11.58 13.68
C LEU A 966 26.37 13.01 14.20
N PRO A 967 27.59 13.36 14.68
CA PRO A 967 27.89 14.74 15.06
C PRO A 967 27.99 15.64 13.81
N ALA A 968 27.93 16.96 14.01
CA ALA A 968 28.00 18.00 12.97
C ALA A 968 28.96 17.69 11.80
N ASN A 969 30.18 17.26 12.13
CA ASN A 969 31.14 16.72 11.17
C ASN A 969 31.40 15.22 11.48
N PRO A 970 30.72 14.30 10.79
CA PRO A 970 30.80 12.85 11.04
C PRO A 970 32.12 12.23 10.55
N GLY A 971 32.97 13.00 9.86
CA GLY A 971 34.24 12.55 9.30
C GLY A 971 34.07 11.71 8.02
N PRO A 972 35.18 11.16 7.48
CA PRO A 972 35.13 10.33 6.28
C PRO A 972 34.23 9.10 6.45
N GLN A 973 33.48 8.78 5.40
CA GLN A 973 32.78 7.52 5.23
C GLN A 973 33.58 6.64 4.24
N PRO A 974 33.86 5.35 4.55
CA PRO A 974 34.60 4.49 3.61
C PRO A 974 33.79 4.01 2.39
N SER A 975 32.50 3.69 2.57
CA SER A 975 31.58 3.26 1.52
C SER A 975 30.11 3.51 1.92
N LEU A 976 29.17 3.31 0.99
CA LEU A 976 27.74 3.67 1.12
C LEU A 976 27.01 3.20 2.39
N THR A 977 27.49 2.14 3.03
CA THR A 977 26.85 1.51 4.19
C THR A 977 27.78 1.39 5.40
N ASP A 978 29.01 1.88 5.31
CA ASP A 978 29.96 1.90 6.43
C ASP A 978 29.67 3.06 7.38
N LEU A 979 29.89 2.84 8.69
CA LEU A 979 29.80 3.91 9.69
C LEU A 979 30.85 5.02 9.42
N PRO A 980 30.48 6.30 9.39
CA PRO A 980 31.43 7.41 9.39
C PRO A 980 32.42 7.38 10.57
N GLU A 981 33.64 7.85 10.36
CA GLU A 981 34.75 7.74 11.34
C GLU A 981 34.48 8.33 12.73
N ARG A 982 33.51 9.25 12.87
CA ARG A 982 33.15 9.93 14.13
C ARG A 982 31.76 9.62 14.64
N SER A 983 31.08 8.59 14.12
CA SER A 983 29.80 8.12 14.66
C SER A 983 29.87 7.87 16.17
N LEU A 984 28.78 8.21 16.85
CA LEU A 984 28.58 8.06 18.29
C LEU A 984 27.66 6.84 18.58
N PRO A 985 27.67 6.31 19.82
CA PRO A 985 28.66 6.54 20.85
C PRO A 985 30.02 5.89 20.52
N LEU A 986 31.05 6.25 21.29
CA LEU A 986 32.26 5.45 21.40
C LEU A 986 32.02 4.39 22.47
N ARG A 987 31.82 3.14 22.05
CA ARG A 987 31.46 2.03 22.95
C ARG A 987 32.60 1.66 23.91
N PRO A 988 32.32 1.03 25.06
CA PRO A 988 33.34 0.59 26.01
C PRO A 988 34.40 -0.39 25.45
N ASP A 989 34.10 -1.10 24.37
CA ASP A 989 35.03 -2.01 23.68
C ASP A 989 35.91 -1.31 22.61
N GLY A 990 35.70 -0.01 22.40
CA GLY A 990 36.41 0.80 21.40
C GLY A 990 35.79 0.79 20.01
N ALA A 991 34.67 0.07 19.80
CA ALA A 991 33.87 0.22 18.59
C ALA A 991 33.07 1.53 18.60
N ARG A 992 32.47 1.88 17.46
CA ARG A 992 31.65 3.08 17.27
C ARG A 992 30.24 2.70 16.85
N GLY A 993 29.29 3.58 17.13
CA GLY A 993 27.89 3.34 16.79
C GLY A 993 27.17 2.49 17.84
N LEU A 994 25.89 2.24 17.56
CA LEU A 994 25.07 1.33 18.35
C LEU A 994 25.53 -0.13 18.15
N ALA A 995 25.18 -0.99 19.10
CA ALA A 995 25.48 -2.41 19.02
C ALA A 995 24.75 -3.09 17.85
N PRO A 996 25.33 -4.18 17.29
CA PRO A 996 24.67 -4.99 16.27
C PRO A 996 23.22 -5.29 16.66
N ALA A 997 22.30 -5.14 15.72
CA ALA A 997 20.88 -5.33 15.99
C ALA A 997 20.48 -6.81 16.29
N SER A 998 21.44 -7.73 16.35
CA SER A 998 21.27 -9.09 16.90
C SER A 998 21.65 -9.22 18.39
N ASP A 999 22.30 -8.22 18.98
CA ASP A 999 22.73 -8.20 20.39
C ASP A 999 21.58 -7.71 21.30
N PHE A 1000 20.45 -8.42 21.28
CA PHE A 1000 19.27 -8.12 22.09
C PHE A 1000 19.59 -8.08 23.60
N GLY A 1001 18.97 -7.15 24.32
CA GLY A 1001 19.11 -6.93 25.76
C GLY A 1001 18.90 -8.21 26.59
N PRO A 1002 19.62 -8.41 27.70
CA PRO A 1002 19.67 -9.68 28.45
C PRO A 1002 18.33 -10.18 29.02
N ALA A 1003 17.33 -9.33 29.17
CA ALA A 1003 15.97 -9.66 29.66
C ALA A 1003 14.92 -9.69 28.54
N SER A 1004 15.26 -9.36 27.29
CA SER A 1004 14.33 -9.41 26.16
C SER A 1004 13.73 -10.79 25.92
N THR A 1005 12.42 -10.78 25.67
CA THR A 1005 11.59 -11.95 25.36
C THR A 1005 11.55 -12.31 23.87
N ALA A 1006 12.14 -11.48 23.00
CA ALA A 1006 12.14 -11.71 21.56
C ALA A 1006 12.96 -12.96 21.15
N TYR A 1007 12.53 -13.62 20.07
CA TYR A 1007 13.10 -14.88 19.61
C TYR A 1007 14.58 -14.76 19.20
N ARG A 1008 15.40 -15.75 19.58
CA ARG A 1008 16.81 -15.84 19.22
C ARG A 1008 17.15 -17.20 18.59
N PRO A 1009 18.08 -17.27 17.62
CA PRO A 1009 18.84 -16.17 17.05
C PRO A 1009 18.02 -15.40 16.00
N ASN A 1010 17.96 -14.07 16.13
CA ASN A 1010 17.41 -13.17 15.11
C ASN A 1010 18.12 -11.81 15.18
N SER A 1011 17.84 -10.95 14.21
CA SER A 1011 18.28 -9.55 14.16
C SER A 1011 17.06 -8.64 14.07
N PHE A 1012 17.08 -7.53 14.79
CA PHE A 1012 16.15 -6.42 14.60
C PHE A 1012 16.56 -5.58 13.39
N LEU A 1013 15.57 -5.02 12.69
CA LEU A 1013 15.71 -4.15 11.54
C LEU A 1013 14.67 -3.02 11.70
N PRO A 1014 15.10 -1.76 11.95
CA PRO A 1014 14.20 -0.62 11.92
C PRO A 1014 13.48 -0.50 10.57
N LEU A 1015 12.17 -0.31 10.59
CA LEU A 1015 11.31 -0.28 9.41
C LEU A 1015 10.11 0.65 9.63
N PHE A 1016 9.81 1.49 8.65
CA PHE A 1016 8.62 2.35 8.50
C PHE A 1016 8.31 3.39 9.60
N ALA A 1017 8.77 3.20 10.84
CA ALA A 1017 8.65 4.14 11.94
C ALA A 1017 9.79 5.18 11.93
N GLN A 1018 9.55 6.30 12.60
CA GLN A 1018 10.53 7.35 12.85
C GLN A 1018 11.19 7.15 14.23
N PRO A 1019 12.47 7.52 14.41
CA PRO A 1019 13.13 7.43 15.70
C PRO A 1019 12.51 8.40 16.71
N SER A 1020 12.76 8.15 18.00
CA SER A 1020 12.40 9.05 19.11
C SER A 1020 13.47 8.97 20.19
N LEU A 1021 13.68 10.06 20.93
CA LEU A 1021 14.83 10.20 21.82
C LEU A 1021 14.36 10.54 23.24
N GLY A 1022 14.97 9.90 24.24
CA GLY A 1022 14.67 10.16 25.65
C GLY A 1022 15.59 9.36 26.56
N ASP A 1023 15.92 9.87 27.75
CA ASP A 1023 16.78 9.20 28.72
C ASP A 1023 15.97 8.12 29.47
N ILE A 1024 15.88 6.91 28.91
CA ILE A 1024 15.03 5.82 29.40
C ILE A 1024 15.77 4.99 30.44
N ASP A 1025 17.08 4.76 30.24
CA ASP A 1025 17.94 4.16 31.26
C ASP A 1025 18.35 5.12 32.39
N GLN A 1026 17.95 6.40 32.31
CA GLN A 1026 18.16 7.43 33.34
C GLN A 1026 19.64 7.61 33.71
N ASP A 1027 20.53 7.41 32.74
CA ASP A 1027 21.96 7.54 32.94
C ASP A 1027 22.49 8.97 32.73
N GLY A 1028 21.69 9.88 32.17
CA GLY A 1028 22.07 11.25 31.80
C GLY A 1028 22.54 11.37 30.35
N THR A 1029 22.11 10.49 29.45
CA THR A 1029 22.38 10.56 28.01
C THR A 1029 21.18 9.98 27.25
N PRO A 1030 20.57 10.71 26.30
CA PRO A 1030 19.37 10.26 25.63
C PRO A 1030 19.56 8.93 24.89
N ASP A 1031 18.57 8.06 25.00
CA ASP A 1031 18.51 6.77 24.30
C ASP A 1031 17.79 6.90 22.96
N ILE A 1032 18.09 5.97 22.05
CA ILE A 1032 17.53 5.96 20.70
C ILE A 1032 16.48 4.87 20.63
N VAL A 1033 15.20 5.25 20.45
CA VAL A 1033 14.09 4.33 20.20
C VAL A 1033 13.88 4.16 18.69
N ALA A 1034 13.58 2.94 18.24
CA ALA A 1034 13.05 2.66 16.91
C ALA A 1034 12.20 1.38 16.90
N SER A 1035 11.14 1.36 16.08
CA SER A 1035 10.37 0.15 15.76
C SER A 1035 10.69 -0.40 14.36
N GLY A 1036 10.27 -1.64 14.12
CA GLY A 1036 10.47 -2.34 12.86
C GLY A 1036 10.21 -3.84 12.96
N GLY A 1037 11.04 -4.65 12.29
CA GLY A 1037 10.82 -6.08 12.13
C GLY A 1037 12.05 -6.94 12.44
N SER A 1038 11.85 -8.26 12.47
CA SER A 1038 12.95 -9.23 12.50
C SER A 1038 13.47 -9.52 11.08
N LEU A 1039 14.69 -10.04 10.96
CA LEU A 1039 15.25 -10.47 9.67
C LEU A 1039 14.39 -11.58 9.01
N SER A 1040 13.75 -12.43 9.82
CA SER A 1040 12.78 -13.42 9.33
C SER A 1040 11.57 -12.76 8.67
N LEU A 1041 11.04 -11.69 9.27
CA LEU A 1041 9.90 -10.93 8.73
C LEU A 1041 10.27 -10.20 7.43
N ALA A 1042 11.44 -9.54 7.39
CA ALA A 1042 11.91 -8.89 6.16
C ALA A 1042 12.08 -9.89 5.00
N ALA A 1043 12.55 -11.11 5.30
CA ALA A 1043 12.66 -12.18 4.31
C ALA A 1043 11.29 -12.77 3.91
N LEU A 1044 10.30 -12.82 4.81
CA LEU A 1044 8.92 -13.18 4.48
C LEU A 1044 8.34 -12.22 3.44
N VAL A 1045 8.38 -10.91 3.70
CA VAL A 1045 7.88 -9.86 2.78
C VAL A 1045 8.59 -9.91 1.43
N GLN A 1046 9.92 -10.11 1.41
CA GLN A 1046 10.70 -10.13 0.16
C GLN A 1046 10.58 -11.42 -0.68
N SER A 1047 10.16 -12.55 -0.09
CA SER A 1047 10.24 -13.86 -0.78
C SER A 1047 9.00 -14.74 -0.69
N GLY A 1048 7.96 -14.33 0.06
CA GLY A 1048 6.76 -15.14 0.28
C GLY A 1048 7.05 -16.49 0.94
N ALA A 1049 8.12 -16.57 1.76
CA ALA A 1049 8.53 -17.77 2.47
C ALA A 1049 8.35 -17.60 3.99
N ARG A 1050 7.51 -18.44 4.62
CA ARG A 1050 7.36 -18.46 6.09
C ARG A 1050 8.68 -18.88 6.75
N ILE A 1051 9.21 -18.02 7.63
CA ILE A 1051 10.45 -18.25 8.37
C ILE A 1051 10.15 -18.04 9.87
N PRO A 1052 10.31 -19.06 10.73
CA PRO A 1052 10.02 -18.93 12.15
C PRO A 1052 10.74 -17.76 12.83
N GLY A 1053 10.03 -17.03 13.69
CA GLY A 1053 10.55 -15.87 14.42
C GLY A 1053 10.44 -14.56 13.63
N ASP A 1054 9.60 -14.53 12.62
CA ASP A 1054 8.96 -13.36 12.01
C ASP A 1054 8.20 -12.56 13.07
N HIS A 1055 8.85 -11.54 13.63
CA HIS A 1055 8.33 -10.71 14.72
C HIS A 1055 8.38 -9.24 14.30
N HIS A 1056 7.33 -8.49 14.65
CA HIS A 1056 7.37 -7.04 14.73
C HIS A 1056 7.99 -6.65 16.08
N LEU A 1057 8.80 -5.59 16.12
CA LEU A 1057 9.72 -5.34 17.23
C LEU A 1057 9.83 -3.84 17.54
N LEU A 1058 9.84 -3.49 18.82
CA LEU A 1058 10.23 -2.18 19.34
C LEU A 1058 11.56 -2.33 20.08
N ALA A 1059 12.55 -1.49 19.76
CA ALA A 1059 13.87 -1.49 20.41
C ALA A 1059 14.26 -0.10 20.89
N ALA A 1060 15.14 -0.05 21.89
CA ALA A 1060 15.89 1.16 22.22
C ALA A 1060 17.34 0.83 22.62
N TRP A 1061 18.26 1.74 22.30
CA TRP A 1061 19.67 1.61 22.62
C TRP A 1061 20.16 2.76 23.51
N SER A 1062 20.93 2.41 24.53
CA SER A 1062 21.61 3.32 25.44
C SER A 1062 22.50 4.28 24.66
N GLY A 1063 22.18 5.59 24.67
CA GLY A 1063 22.94 6.59 23.91
C GLY A 1063 24.37 6.77 24.43
N ARG A 1064 24.64 6.38 25.68
CA ARG A 1064 25.98 6.37 26.26
C ARG A 1064 26.80 5.17 25.84
N THR A 1065 26.24 3.96 25.93
CA THR A 1065 27.02 2.71 25.81
C THR A 1065 26.92 2.07 24.43
N GLY A 1066 25.87 2.41 23.67
CA GLY A 1066 25.48 1.79 22.42
C GLY A 1066 24.81 0.42 22.61
N ALA A 1067 24.65 -0.09 23.83
CA ALA A 1067 24.00 -1.37 24.09
C ALA A 1067 22.46 -1.24 24.01
N MET A 1068 21.77 -2.27 23.55
CA MET A 1068 20.30 -2.30 23.60
C MET A 1068 19.83 -2.40 25.07
N LEU A 1069 18.77 -1.68 25.44
CA LEU A 1069 18.29 -1.63 26.82
C LEU A 1069 17.84 -3.02 27.32
N PRO A 1070 17.86 -3.29 28.64
CA PRO A 1070 17.84 -4.66 29.14
C PRO A 1070 16.68 -5.54 28.67
N GLY A 1071 15.45 -5.00 28.61
CA GLY A 1071 14.26 -5.72 28.15
C GLY A 1071 14.03 -5.73 26.65
N LEU A 1072 14.85 -5.03 25.87
CA LEU A 1072 14.56 -4.73 24.47
C LEU A 1072 15.33 -5.63 23.49
N PRO A 1073 14.74 -5.99 22.32
CA PRO A 1073 13.44 -5.52 21.86
C PRO A 1073 12.28 -6.28 22.51
N VAL A 1074 11.12 -5.64 22.58
CA VAL A 1074 9.83 -6.31 22.84
C VAL A 1074 9.17 -6.68 21.52
N VAL A 1075 8.31 -7.71 21.57
CA VAL A 1075 7.53 -8.14 20.41
C VAL A 1075 6.24 -7.32 20.34
N LEU A 1076 5.98 -6.74 19.17
CA LEU A 1076 4.72 -6.10 18.82
C LEU A 1076 3.87 -7.05 17.97
N GLU A 1077 2.59 -6.74 17.89
CA GLU A 1077 1.59 -7.55 17.20
C GLU A 1077 1.68 -7.44 15.68
N ASP A 1078 2.13 -6.28 15.19
CA ASP A 1078 2.13 -5.90 13.78
C ASP A 1078 3.03 -4.68 13.51
N TYR A 1079 3.13 -4.23 12.26
CA TYR A 1079 3.93 -3.09 11.82
C TYR A 1079 3.56 -1.76 12.47
N THR A 1080 4.57 -0.88 12.54
CA THR A 1080 4.48 0.52 12.98
C THR A 1080 4.85 1.42 11.81
N PHE A 1081 3.86 1.94 11.08
CA PHE A 1081 4.09 2.83 9.93
C PHE A 1081 3.95 4.30 10.35
N PHE A 1082 4.83 5.14 9.82
CA PHE A 1082 4.86 6.62 9.89
C PHE A 1082 5.03 7.26 11.28
N ASN A 1083 4.66 6.58 12.36
CA ASN A 1083 4.68 7.12 13.71
C ASN A 1083 6.10 7.28 14.31
N ASN A 1084 6.22 8.24 15.23
CA ASN A 1084 7.24 8.28 16.27
C ASN A 1084 6.74 7.49 17.50
N HIS A 1085 7.45 7.59 18.61
CA HIS A 1085 7.06 7.07 19.91
C HIS A 1085 7.01 8.22 20.92
N ALA A 1086 5.94 8.36 21.70
CA ALA A 1086 5.93 9.28 22.83
C ALA A 1086 6.67 8.65 24.01
N ILE A 1087 7.33 9.46 24.84
CA ILE A 1087 8.17 8.99 25.94
C ILE A 1087 7.85 9.79 27.21
N ALA A 1088 7.26 9.14 28.21
CA ALA A 1088 6.89 9.74 29.49
C ALA A 1088 6.82 8.70 30.62
N ASP A 1089 7.11 9.11 31.85
CA ASP A 1089 6.91 8.29 33.06
C ASP A 1089 5.43 8.27 33.44
N LEU A 1090 4.77 7.14 33.15
CA LEU A 1090 3.36 6.88 33.44
C LEU A 1090 3.15 6.18 34.79
N THR A 1091 4.21 5.67 35.41
CA THR A 1091 4.15 4.87 36.65
C THR A 1091 4.57 5.63 37.90
N GLY A 1092 5.28 6.75 37.74
CA GLY A 1092 5.88 7.54 38.80
C GLY A 1092 7.10 6.87 39.44
N ASP A 1093 7.83 6.02 38.70
CA ASP A 1093 9.06 5.35 39.16
C ASP A 1093 10.37 6.00 38.68
N ASP A 1094 10.25 7.16 38.03
CA ASP A 1094 11.31 7.96 37.36
C ASP A 1094 11.95 7.27 36.12
N TYR A 1095 11.48 6.11 35.64
CA TYR A 1095 11.92 5.51 34.37
C TYR A 1095 10.83 5.62 33.30
N PRO A 1096 10.97 6.50 32.28
CA PRO A 1096 9.87 6.77 31.35
C PRO A 1096 9.55 5.60 30.42
N GLU A 1097 8.26 5.36 30.19
CA GLU A 1097 7.76 4.40 29.22
C GLU A 1097 7.72 4.96 27.79
N ILE A 1098 7.91 4.06 26.84
CA ILE A 1098 7.81 4.26 25.40
C ILE A 1098 6.40 3.87 24.95
N LEU A 1099 5.62 4.84 24.46
CA LEU A 1099 4.28 4.61 23.93
C LEU A 1099 4.32 4.43 22.41
N THR A 1100 3.73 3.35 21.90
CA THR A 1100 3.68 3.06 20.45
C THR A 1100 2.34 2.44 20.03
N GLY A 1101 1.82 2.91 18.89
CA GLY A 1101 0.70 2.29 18.19
C GLY A 1101 1.17 1.34 17.09
N SER A 1102 0.39 0.28 16.80
CA SER A 1102 0.68 -0.69 15.74
C SER A 1102 -0.55 -0.97 14.84
N GLY A 1103 -0.31 -1.63 13.71
CA GLY A 1103 -1.36 -2.26 12.88
C GLY A 1103 -2.15 -3.34 13.61
N GLY A 1104 -1.65 -3.82 14.75
CA GLY A 1104 -2.27 -4.86 15.54
C GLY A 1104 -3.43 -4.39 16.41
N TYR A 1105 -3.85 -3.12 16.24
CA TYR A 1105 -4.98 -2.45 16.91
C TYR A 1105 -4.74 -2.03 18.35
N PHE A 1106 -3.47 -1.87 18.74
CA PHE A 1106 -3.12 -1.50 20.10
C PHE A 1106 -2.18 -0.31 20.21
N LEU A 1107 -2.41 0.50 21.23
CA LEU A 1107 -1.44 1.38 21.85
C LEU A 1107 -0.84 0.64 23.06
N ARG A 1108 0.46 0.41 23.02
CA ARG A 1108 1.28 -0.24 24.07
C ARG A 1108 2.13 0.82 24.79
N ALA A 1109 2.56 0.55 26.02
CA ALA A 1109 3.46 1.42 26.78
C ALA A 1109 4.50 0.59 27.55
N PHE A 1110 5.78 0.65 27.15
CA PHE A 1110 6.85 -0.22 27.67
C PHE A 1110 8.03 0.55 28.26
N ASP A 1111 8.55 0.12 29.40
CA ASP A 1111 9.80 0.65 29.96
C ASP A 1111 11.07 0.01 29.35
N GLY A 1112 12.26 0.47 29.78
CA GLY A 1112 13.56 -0.13 29.40
C GLY A 1112 13.78 -1.59 29.87
N CYS A 1113 12.92 -2.11 30.73
CA CYS A 1113 12.85 -3.52 31.13
C CYS A 1113 11.86 -4.36 30.30
N GLY A 1114 11.14 -3.76 29.35
CA GLY A 1114 10.10 -4.42 28.55
C GLY A 1114 8.84 -4.77 29.34
N ARG A 1115 8.59 -4.08 30.46
CA ARG A 1115 7.38 -4.21 31.30
C ARG A 1115 6.32 -3.25 30.76
N GLU A 1116 5.08 -3.71 30.65
CA GLU A 1116 3.95 -2.88 30.22
C GLU A 1116 3.38 -2.05 31.40
N ALA A 1117 3.10 -0.77 31.15
CA ALA A 1117 2.54 0.15 32.15
C ALA A 1117 1.14 -0.28 32.65
N PRO A 1118 0.77 -0.02 33.92
CA PRO A 1118 -0.56 -0.34 34.43
C PRO A 1118 -1.67 0.39 33.66
N GLY A 1119 -2.70 -0.35 33.24
CA GLY A 1119 -3.83 0.20 32.47
C GLY A 1119 -3.63 0.16 30.95
N PHE A 1120 -2.44 -0.23 30.50
CA PHE A 1120 -2.14 -0.63 29.13
C PHE A 1120 -2.24 -2.17 29.00
N PRO A 1121 -2.46 -2.68 27.77
CA PRO A 1121 -2.64 -1.92 26.52
C PRO A 1121 -4.01 -1.28 26.34
N LYS A 1122 -4.09 -0.33 25.40
CA LYS A 1122 -5.35 0.21 24.88
C LYS A 1122 -5.66 -0.37 23.50
N PHE A 1123 -6.92 -0.72 23.26
CA PHE A 1123 -7.38 -1.36 22.02
C PHE A 1123 -8.30 -0.43 21.23
N THR A 1124 -8.02 -0.27 19.94
CA THR A 1124 -8.75 0.59 19.00
C THR A 1124 -9.55 -0.18 17.94
N GLY A 1125 -9.33 -1.50 17.82
CA GLY A 1125 -9.87 -2.33 16.73
C GLY A 1125 -9.47 -1.89 15.31
N GLN A 1126 -8.55 -0.94 15.17
CA GLN A 1126 -8.22 -0.25 13.91
C GLN A 1126 -6.74 0.12 13.90
N TRP A 1127 -6.10 0.19 12.73
CA TRP A 1127 -4.67 0.51 12.60
C TRP A 1127 -4.33 1.91 13.16
N ILE A 1128 -3.42 1.95 14.13
CA ILE A 1128 -2.86 3.20 14.68
C ILE A 1128 -1.59 3.58 13.90
N THR A 1129 -1.72 4.51 12.95
CA THR A 1129 -0.60 5.11 12.19
C THR A 1129 -0.13 6.44 12.77
N SER A 1130 -0.92 7.07 13.64
CA SER A 1130 -0.54 8.31 14.33
C SER A 1130 0.45 8.05 15.48
N THR A 1131 1.23 9.07 15.83
CA THR A 1131 2.01 9.10 17.08
C THR A 1131 1.07 9.47 18.23
N PRO A 1132 1.11 8.79 19.39
CA PRO A 1132 0.38 9.24 20.57
C PRO A 1132 0.81 10.64 21.01
N ALA A 1133 -0.13 11.45 21.47
CA ALA A 1133 0.16 12.71 22.15
C ALA A 1133 -0.29 12.67 23.62
N LEU A 1134 0.47 13.35 24.48
CA LEU A 1134 0.31 13.35 25.94
C LEU A 1134 0.07 14.76 26.48
N GLY A 1135 -0.88 14.91 27.42
CA GLY A 1135 -1.16 16.19 28.07
C GLY A 1135 -2.44 16.15 28.90
N ASP A 1136 -2.59 17.12 29.81
CA ASP A 1136 -3.83 17.34 30.58
C ASP A 1136 -4.88 17.98 29.67
N LEU A 1137 -5.92 17.21 29.33
CA LEU A 1137 -6.96 17.61 28.38
C LEU A 1137 -8.20 18.19 29.06
N ASP A 1138 -8.50 17.82 30.30
CA ASP A 1138 -9.73 18.25 31.00
C ASP A 1138 -9.51 19.09 32.27
N GLY A 1139 -8.25 19.37 32.60
CA GLY A 1139 -7.80 20.28 33.66
C GLY A 1139 -7.76 19.65 35.06
N ASP A 1140 -7.70 18.32 35.17
CA ASP A 1140 -7.68 17.63 36.46
C ASP A 1140 -6.28 17.47 37.09
N GLY A 1141 -5.22 17.77 36.33
CA GLY A 1141 -3.82 17.70 36.74
C GLY A 1141 -3.11 16.37 36.44
N LEU A 1142 -3.80 15.41 35.82
CA LEU A 1142 -3.23 14.18 35.27
C LEU A 1142 -2.99 14.31 33.76
N LEU A 1143 -2.31 13.32 33.17
CA LEU A 1143 -2.12 13.23 31.73
C LEU A 1143 -3.19 12.32 31.10
N GLU A 1144 -3.77 12.76 30.00
CA GLU A 1144 -4.41 11.90 29.00
C GLU A 1144 -3.39 11.46 27.94
N VAL A 1145 -3.69 10.34 27.29
CA VAL A 1145 -3.07 9.96 26.02
C VAL A 1145 -4.13 9.93 24.92
N THR A 1146 -3.82 10.53 23.77
CA THR A 1146 -4.70 10.59 22.58
C THR A 1146 -4.02 9.96 21.35
N VAL A 1147 -4.79 9.23 20.55
CA VAL A 1147 -4.35 8.64 19.26
C VAL A 1147 -5.49 8.69 18.25
N GLY A 1148 -5.16 8.83 16.97
CA GLY A 1148 -6.09 8.58 15.88
C GLY A 1148 -5.75 7.33 15.06
N THR A 1149 -6.76 6.77 14.41
CA THR A 1149 -6.66 5.57 13.58
C THR A 1149 -6.84 5.89 12.10
N ARG A 1150 -6.25 5.06 11.23
CA ARG A 1150 -6.34 5.20 9.77
C ARG A 1150 -7.80 5.15 9.26
N ASP A 1151 -8.70 4.50 9.97
CA ASP A 1151 -10.13 4.40 9.63
C ASP A 1151 -10.99 5.55 10.22
N GLY A 1152 -10.36 6.61 10.72
CA GLY A 1152 -11.03 7.87 11.07
C GLY A 1152 -11.67 7.91 12.47
N TRP A 1153 -11.09 7.21 13.45
CA TRP A 1153 -11.48 7.28 14.85
C TRP A 1153 -10.42 7.96 15.70
N LEU A 1154 -10.84 8.89 16.55
CA LEU A 1154 -9.99 9.55 17.55
C LEU A 1154 -10.32 9.02 18.94
N TYR A 1155 -9.30 8.62 19.70
CA TYR A 1155 -9.40 8.06 21.04
C TYR A 1155 -8.64 8.91 22.05
N ALA A 1156 -9.16 9.03 23.27
CA ALA A 1156 -8.44 9.59 24.39
C ALA A 1156 -8.72 8.79 25.67
N TRP A 1157 -7.68 8.53 26.47
CA TRP A 1157 -7.77 7.81 27.73
C TRP A 1157 -7.06 8.57 28.85
N HIS A 1158 -7.71 8.62 30.02
CA HIS A 1158 -7.08 9.06 31.26
C HIS A 1158 -5.96 8.09 31.66
N THR A 1159 -4.80 8.62 32.08
CA THR A 1159 -3.74 7.84 32.72
C THR A 1159 -3.81 8.01 34.26
N GLN A 1160 -2.74 7.68 34.99
CA GLN A 1160 -2.59 8.02 36.41
C GLN A 1160 -1.35 8.91 36.65
N ALA A 1161 -0.71 9.37 35.57
CA ALA A 1161 0.51 10.16 35.62
C ALA A 1161 0.17 11.64 35.88
N PRO A 1162 0.83 12.32 36.83
CA PRO A 1162 0.65 13.76 37.03
C PRO A 1162 1.32 14.57 35.91
N THR A 1163 0.82 15.76 35.64
CA THR A 1163 1.42 16.73 34.69
C THR A 1163 2.86 17.12 34.98
N ASP A 1164 3.33 16.92 36.22
CA ASP A 1164 4.70 17.21 36.64
C ASP A 1164 5.68 16.02 36.50
N THR A 1165 5.26 14.92 35.86
CA THR A 1165 6.08 13.73 35.58
C THR A 1165 7.18 13.98 34.54
N ILE A 1166 8.07 13.01 34.31
CA ILE A 1166 9.04 13.07 33.21
C ILE A 1166 8.29 12.94 31.88
N ILE A 1167 8.42 13.93 31.01
CA ILE A 1167 8.02 13.86 29.60
C ILE A 1167 9.27 14.19 28.80
N ALA A 1168 9.76 13.23 28.01
CA ALA A 1168 10.94 13.40 27.15
C ALA A 1168 10.56 13.57 25.68
N TRP A 1169 9.36 13.12 25.27
CA TRP A 1169 8.88 13.26 23.89
C TRP A 1169 7.35 13.26 23.93
N GLU A 1170 6.70 14.43 23.86
CA GLU A 1170 5.26 14.55 24.16
C GLU A 1170 4.34 14.07 23.04
N SER A 1171 4.79 14.15 21.78
CA SER A 1171 4.00 13.83 20.58
C SER A 1171 4.89 13.67 19.32
N TYR A 1172 4.30 13.66 18.12
CA TYR A 1172 5.03 13.53 16.85
C TYR A 1172 6.15 14.58 16.73
N HIS A 1173 7.31 14.16 16.22
CA HIS A 1173 8.49 15.01 16.00
C HIS A 1173 8.85 15.91 17.20
N HIS A 1174 8.81 15.30 18.39
CA HIS A 1174 9.14 15.82 19.72
C HIS A 1174 8.12 16.79 20.34
N ASP A 1175 7.82 17.91 19.66
CA ASP A 1175 7.12 19.07 20.22
C ASP A 1175 6.12 19.68 19.24
N ASN A 1176 5.28 20.61 19.72
CA ASN A 1176 4.28 21.32 18.90
C ASN A 1176 4.86 22.09 17.69
N ARG A 1177 6.15 22.45 17.66
CA ARG A 1177 6.77 23.13 16.50
C ARG A 1177 7.25 22.16 15.41
N ASN A 1178 7.13 20.85 15.62
CA ASN A 1178 7.80 19.80 14.85
C ASN A 1178 9.33 20.00 14.81
N THR A 1179 10.03 20.36 15.90
CA THR A 1179 11.51 20.54 15.78
C THR A 1179 12.31 19.25 15.68
N GLY A 1180 11.78 18.13 16.20
CA GLY A 1180 12.49 16.84 16.23
C GLY A 1180 13.73 16.81 17.13
N ASN A 1181 13.90 17.85 17.96
CA ASN A 1181 15.10 18.06 18.76
C ASN A 1181 14.76 18.04 20.25
N LEU A 1182 15.33 17.08 20.96
CA LEU A 1182 15.13 16.87 22.41
C LEU A 1182 15.65 18.04 23.27
N ASP A 1183 16.53 18.88 22.73
CA ASP A 1183 16.99 20.10 23.41
C ASP A 1183 15.93 21.23 23.37
N THR A 1184 14.90 21.15 22.51
CA THR A 1184 13.81 22.14 22.43
C THR A 1184 12.95 22.04 23.69
N PRO A 1185 12.72 23.13 24.46
CA PRO A 1185 11.95 23.02 25.69
C PRO A 1185 10.47 22.69 25.46
N LEU A 1186 9.98 21.63 26.07
CA LEU A 1186 8.54 21.34 26.14
C LEU A 1186 7.82 22.33 27.08
N SER A 1187 6.54 22.56 26.82
CA SER A 1187 5.67 23.43 27.62
C SER A 1187 5.01 22.72 28.82
N GLN A 1188 5.38 21.46 29.09
CA GLN A 1188 4.87 20.62 30.17
C GLN A 1188 5.91 19.57 30.60
N GLY A 1189 5.59 18.80 31.64
CA GLY A 1189 6.49 17.82 32.26
C GLY A 1189 7.56 18.46 33.14
N ALA A 1190 8.40 17.62 33.74
CA ALA A 1190 9.53 18.04 34.56
C ALA A 1190 10.80 17.27 34.24
N THR A 1191 11.94 17.96 34.31
CA THR A 1191 13.25 17.32 34.32
C THR A 1191 13.51 16.69 35.70
N ARG A 1192 13.43 15.36 35.77
CA ARG A 1192 13.84 14.57 36.94
C ARG A 1192 14.95 13.60 36.53
N THR A 1193 15.54 12.93 37.52
CA THR A 1193 16.50 11.83 37.27
C THR A 1193 16.31 10.77 38.34
N ALA A 1194 16.13 9.52 37.93
CA ALA A 1194 16.04 8.40 38.84
C ALA A 1194 17.25 8.30 39.79
N ALA A 1195 17.04 7.74 40.98
CA ALA A 1195 18.09 7.68 42.01
C ALA A 1195 19.35 6.87 41.60
N THR A 1196 19.20 5.97 40.62
CA THR A 1196 20.26 5.20 39.97
C THR A 1196 19.88 4.93 38.52
N PRO A 1197 20.83 4.87 37.57
CA PRO A 1197 20.54 4.39 36.22
C PRO A 1197 20.01 2.96 36.22
N LEU A 1198 19.18 2.63 35.23
CA LEU A 1198 18.58 1.32 35.03
C LEU A 1198 19.64 0.25 34.76
N THR A 1199 19.53 -0.92 35.40
CA THR A 1199 20.44 -2.05 35.15
C THR A 1199 19.69 -3.33 34.84
N ALA A 1200 20.36 -4.27 34.18
CA ALA A 1200 19.78 -5.57 33.85
C ALA A 1200 19.32 -6.35 35.10
N GLU A 1201 19.98 -6.18 36.25
CA GLU A 1201 19.57 -6.80 37.51
C GLU A 1201 18.22 -6.27 38.00
N MET A 1202 17.88 -5.00 37.75
CA MET A 1202 16.61 -4.40 38.14
C MET A 1202 15.44 -5.03 37.38
N CYS A 1203 15.64 -5.38 36.11
CA CYS A 1203 14.64 -6.04 35.27
C CYS A 1203 14.41 -7.53 35.60
N VAL A 1204 15.29 -8.16 36.40
CA VAL A 1204 15.24 -9.60 36.73
C VAL A 1204 14.55 -9.87 38.09
N VAL A 1205 14.30 -8.83 38.89
CA VAL A 1205 13.60 -8.95 40.18
C VAL A 1205 12.11 -8.62 40.00
N PRO A 1206 11.18 -9.50 40.41
CA PRO A 1206 9.77 -9.11 40.46
C PRO A 1206 9.59 -8.02 41.52
N THR A 1207 9.24 -6.81 41.08
CA THR A 1207 9.01 -5.66 41.96
C THR A 1207 7.98 -6.02 43.04
N PRO A 1208 8.26 -5.78 44.33
CA PRO A 1208 7.29 -6.09 45.38
C PRO A 1208 6.02 -5.25 45.19
N THR A 1209 4.87 -5.93 45.16
CA THR A 1209 3.55 -5.31 44.95
C THR A 1209 3.34 -4.06 45.81
N ILE A 1210 3.21 -2.90 45.17
CA ILE A 1210 2.72 -1.68 45.81
C ILE A 1210 1.25 -1.94 46.23
N PRO A 1211 0.78 -1.52 47.42
CA PRO A 1211 -0.54 -1.91 47.90
C PRO A 1211 -1.66 -1.09 47.22
N SER A 1212 -2.31 -1.65 46.21
CA SER A 1212 -3.52 -1.06 45.61
C SER A 1212 -4.68 -1.01 46.62
N PRO A 1213 -5.46 0.07 46.65
CA PRO A 1213 -6.80 0.09 47.26
C PRO A 1213 -7.91 0.28 46.22
N LEU A 1214 -7.82 -0.34 45.04
CA LEU A 1214 -8.94 -0.49 44.09
C LEU A 1214 -9.24 -1.97 43.85
N ARG A 1215 -10.17 -2.51 44.64
CA ARG A 1215 -10.79 -3.81 44.34
C ARG A 1215 -11.83 -3.62 43.25
N ALA A 1216 -11.61 -4.22 42.09
CA ALA A 1216 -12.68 -4.50 41.15
C ALA A 1216 -13.79 -5.31 41.86
N ALA A 1217 -15.01 -4.81 41.84
CA ALA A 1217 -16.16 -5.48 42.42
C ALA A 1217 -16.90 -6.27 41.34
N GLY A 1218 -16.75 -7.60 41.31
CA GLY A 1218 -17.40 -8.42 40.29
C GLY A 1218 -16.97 -9.89 40.27
N GLY A 1219 -17.23 -10.65 41.33
CA GLY A 1219 -16.96 -12.09 41.33
C GLY A 1219 -17.23 -12.75 42.68
N CYS A 1220 -18.30 -13.55 42.78
CA CYS A 1220 -18.61 -14.28 44.01
C CYS A 1220 -17.64 -15.46 44.19
N ALA A 1221 -16.94 -15.50 45.33
CA ALA A 1221 -15.99 -16.56 45.62
C ALA A 1221 -16.69 -17.91 45.90
N CYS A 1222 -16.25 -18.97 45.22
CA CYS A 1222 -16.47 -20.36 45.62
C CYS A 1222 -15.15 -21.12 45.55
N THR A 1223 -14.50 -21.30 46.70
CA THR A 1223 -13.30 -22.15 46.83
C THR A 1223 -13.68 -23.62 47.00
N LEU A 1224 -13.10 -24.51 46.18
CA LEU A 1224 -13.04 -25.95 46.47
C LEU A 1224 -11.58 -26.43 46.39
N PRO A 1225 -11.08 -27.17 47.40
CA PRO A 1225 -9.66 -27.53 47.46
C PRO A 1225 -9.35 -28.89 46.82
N GLY A 1226 -8.32 -28.89 45.99
CA GLY A 1226 -7.41 -30.04 45.84
C GLY A 1226 -7.79 -31.12 44.84
N HIS A 1227 -7.21 -31.04 43.65
CA HIS A 1227 -6.71 -32.22 42.94
C HIS A 1227 -5.26 -31.96 42.52
N ALA A 1228 -4.41 -32.94 42.81
CA ALA A 1228 -3.04 -32.99 42.31
C ALA A 1228 -2.96 -34.17 41.34
N ASP A 1229 -2.42 -33.95 40.14
CA ASP A 1229 -1.72 -35.02 39.41
C ASP A 1229 -0.41 -34.46 38.84
N PRO A 1230 0.74 -35.14 39.04
CA PRO A 1230 2.02 -34.69 38.55
C PRO A 1230 2.41 -35.39 37.24
N ARG A 1231 3.28 -34.76 36.45
CA ARG A 1231 4.29 -35.43 35.59
C ARG A 1231 5.32 -34.38 35.09
N PRO A 1232 6.53 -34.79 34.64
CA PRO A 1232 7.74 -34.20 35.22
C PRO A 1232 8.66 -33.54 34.20
N ALA A 1233 9.53 -32.66 34.71
CA ALA A 1233 10.66 -32.10 33.98
C ALA A 1233 11.53 -33.19 33.33
N ARG A 1234 11.88 -33.01 32.05
CA ARG A 1234 12.91 -33.80 31.37
C ARG A 1234 14.29 -33.14 31.54
N PRO A 1235 15.37 -33.93 31.71
CA PRO A 1235 16.68 -33.41 32.08
C PRO A 1235 17.48 -32.85 30.89
N PRO A 1236 18.45 -31.95 31.13
CA PRO A 1236 19.32 -31.42 30.09
C PRO A 1236 20.34 -32.46 29.62
N VAL A 1237 20.54 -32.58 28.31
CA VAL A 1237 21.64 -33.36 27.73
C VAL A 1237 22.77 -32.39 27.36
N LEU A 1238 23.84 -32.38 28.17
CA LEU A 1238 25.11 -31.81 27.75
C LEU A 1238 25.72 -32.66 26.62
N LEU A 1239 26.15 -32.02 25.53
CA LEU A 1239 27.32 -32.49 24.78
C LEU A 1239 28.11 -31.29 24.22
N ALA A 1240 29.43 -31.42 24.14
CA ALA A 1240 30.36 -30.30 24.03
C ALA A 1240 30.43 -29.65 22.64
N LEU A 1241 30.58 -28.31 22.62
CA LEU A 1241 31.09 -27.56 21.47
C LEU A 1241 32.60 -27.77 21.30
N ALA A 1242 33.03 -28.07 20.06
CA ALA A 1242 34.40 -27.86 19.60
C ALA A 1242 34.47 -27.70 18.07
N THR A 1243 34.44 -26.44 17.62
CA THR A 1243 35.19 -25.88 16.48
C THR A 1243 35.15 -26.49 15.06
N LEU A 1244 34.78 -25.60 14.12
CA LEU A 1244 35.39 -25.35 12.80
C LEU A 1244 35.06 -26.20 11.55
N THR A 1245 34.60 -25.45 10.53
CA THR A 1245 34.87 -25.58 9.08
C THR A 1245 34.23 -26.71 8.27
N ALA A 1246 33.66 -26.31 7.11
CA ALA A 1246 33.05 -27.17 6.12
C ALA A 1246 34.06 -27.97 5.28
N PHE A 1247 33.72 -29.19 4.88
CA PHE A 1247 33.41 -29.50 3.46
C PHE A 1247 32.83 -30.91 3.28
N ALA A 1248 32.04 -31.10 2.22
CA ALA A 1248 31.45 -32.39 1.87
C ALA A 1248 32.40 -33.29 1.07
N ALA A 1249 32.28 -34.62 1.23
CA ALA A 1249 32.17 -35.61 0.13
C ALA A 1249 32.05 -37.06 0.65
N ARG A 1250 31.20 -37.86 -0.01
CA ARG A 1250 31.07 -39.31 0.28
C ARG A 1250 32.27 -40.11 -0.27
N THR A 1251 32.54 -41.18 0.47
CA THR A 1251 33.52 -42.25 0.22
C THR A 1251 33.57 -42.86 -1.18
N ALA A 1252 34.78 -43.16 -1.66
CA ALA A 1252 35.07 -44.41 -2.37
C ALA A 1252 36.49 -44.93 -2.03
N ARG A 1253 36.68 -46.25 -2.03
CA ARG A 1253 37.94 -46.96 -1.69
C ARG A 1253 39.02 -46.74 -2.79
N ALA A 1254 40.33 -46.97 -2.62
CA ALA A 1254 40.99 -47.95 -1.76
C ALA A 1254 42.48 -47.64 -1.43
N ARG A 1255 43.04 -48.48 -0.53
CA ARG A 1255 44.46 -48.69 -0.14
C ARG A 1255 45.45 -48.61 -1.34
N SER A 1256 46.75 -48.28 -1.20
CA SER A 1256 47.65 -48.65 -0.08
C SER A 1256 49.04 -47.94 -0.07
N ARG A 1257 49.66 -47.92 1.13
CA ARG A 1257 51.14 -47.97 1.44
C ARG A 1257 52.04 -46.80 0.98
N ARG A 1258 52.50 -45.95 1.92
CA ARG A 1258 53.76 -46.04 2.74
C ARG A 1258 55.03 -45.46 2.04
N PRO A 1259 56.07 -45.01 2.77
CA PRO A 1259 56.25 -43.57 3.02
C PRO A 1259 57.68 -43.03 2.72
N THR A 1260 58.02 -41.87 3.29
CA THR A 1260 59.26 -41.07 3.19
C THR A 1260 59.33 -40.20 1.92
N ARG A 1261 59.75 -38.94 1.98
CA ARG A 1261 60.31 -38.14 3.11
C ARG A 1261 59.40 -36.99 3.52
#